data_AF-A0AAW0R9T4-F1
#
_entry.id   AF-A0AAW0R9T4-F1
#
_cell.length_a   1.000
_cell.length_b   1.000
_cell.length_c   1.000
_cell.angle_alpha   90.00
_cell.angle_beta   90.00
_cell.angle_gamma   90.00
#
_symmetry.space_group_name_H-M   'P 1'
#
loop_
_entity.id
_entity.type
_entity.pdbx_description
1 polymer ?
#
loop_
_entity_poly.entity_id
_entity_poly.type
_entity_poly.pdbx_seq_one_letter_code
_entity_poly.pdbx_strand_id
1 'polypeptide(L)'
;MLSISSPQPGGGQTGFFQALRSTGWRRTGAFNALAAFASGFVLLCCLIISASRPESSLQSDTVLFYGSCKNSRYLNIILHLTLNIVSSAVLGSSNYFMQILNAPSREEINLAHRKLSSLEIGIPSLKNLPFLSRFKQCLWALLIITSLPIHLLFNSAIYETAYEGSAWNLTIATEQFLHGASFFLPGASLAPGGRPSPVYNTTVMDSTYSEWDKYWYSSYGKFTEISEYWNESSSIHRAFSEMTGSLRGEGRDPWDHLSSKECRREYCSCSSRQNYGDVIVIVDAGPNRDGWIRAEVYADPQDDLPNLTKTNLDQHIPRDDLNSLWYYTQCTHHKRPSDTLEDVSCEEPSHGDNAVCSGALGYYWDRMQHNPRGIWQADALREYDQNMMKSSEEAWSIMFKNRTGPFSTIEQKLGYNDSFSTLSVAYCLAHRGPTEKCKVNVANNILLVVVICVFCKVSICTLVVVLLPAESFVTPGDAINSFLCQPDVTTSGVSTGDVGDFHRLEYALPHPLAEISDEYAFVSHVPRARAWQQKRRRICSIMPRSAWWRAYAPVAASLVVLTILTVMAYEGNNHNFGRSFGHDGATLLVKAVFGRTFLGGLILANIGQLILSWCYFAYNSLLTRIHVEKELNSYSTSFKALRVSFPEGKQSVTWRLQLPYKFGIPLLLISILLHWLTSNSIFLLIIEGGFWKSVGGNNMEVSSSNRGLDPESIVAVSYSPLAILITLVVGATLAPVPILVSLYRLPGDMVAGGCNSLVLSAACHAFLPVPTTDEASISEEASGVDEASVADEVYSADEALLNSVRGSQHRLTSTSSSDNDEEEQPPGQGTHRSDADDDGIKKALVTLAQSKLRWGVVPLPQELCYAARETGQEALHLSFATEETYISPPVAGELYM
;
A
#
# COMPACT_ATOMS: atom_id res chain seq x y z
N MET A 1 -14.59 -4.69 39.07
CA MET A 1 -13.47 -4.42 40.01
C MET A 1 -12.21 -4.22 39.19
N LEU A 2 -11.93 -2.96 38.85
CA LEU A 2 -10.71 -2.50 38.18
C LEU A 2 -9.97 -1.68 39.22
N SER A 3 -8.94 -2.25 39.84
CA SER A 3 -8.02 -1.49 40.69
C SER A 3 -6.94 -0.92 39.76
N ILE A 4 -7.17 0.30 39.29
CA ILE A 4 -6.14 1.13 38.68
C ILE A 4 -5.34 1.68 39.86
N SER A 5 -4.16 1.11 40.12
CA SER A 5 -3.18 1.73 40.98
C SER A 5 -2.78 3.09 40.38
N SER A 6 -3.03 4.14 41.15
CA SER A 6 -2.67 5.51 40.83
C SER A 6 -1.16 5.64 40.58
N PRO A 7 -0.71 6.41 39.57
CA PRO A 7 0.69 6.79 39.47
C PRO A 7 1.04 7.72 40.65
N GLN A 8 2.18 7.49 41.29
CA GLN A 8 2.68 8.37 42.33
C GLN A 8 2.87 9.82 41.82
N PRO A 9 2.57 10.84 42.66
CA PRO A 9 2.66 12.24 42.27
C PRO A 9 4.11 12.72 42.41
N GLY A 10 4.87 12.71 41.30
CA GLY A 10 6.25 13.22 41.28
C GLY A 10 6.83 13.49 39.90
N GLY A 11 6.32 12.86 38.83
CA GLY A 11 6.73 13.16 37.45
C GLY A 11 5.79 14.18 36.80
N GLY A 12 6.20 15.45 36.73
CA GLY A 12 5.37 16.53 36.19
C GLY A 12 4.82 16.24 34.79
N GLN A 13 3.49 16.24 34.65
CA GLN A 13 2.84 16.25 33.34
C GLN A 13 3.27 17.53 32.60
N THR A 14 3.93 17.37 31.45
CA THR A 14 4.37 18.53 30.65
C THR A 14 3.26 18.90 29.68
N GLY A 15 2.69 20.09 29.82
CA GLY A 15 1.67 20.57 28.88
C GLY A 15 2.22 20.65 27.45
N PHE A 16 1.36 20.48 26.43
CA PHE A 16 1.80 20.47 25.02
C PHE A 16 2.59 21.74 24.61
N PHE A 17 2.16 22.92 25.08
CA PHE A 17 2.88 24.18 24.84
C PHE A 17 4.25 24.23 25.55
N GLN A 18 4.38 23.56 26.69
CA GLN A 18 5.67 23.41 27.36
C GLN A 18 6.58 22.47 26.57
N ALA A 19 6.03 21.40 25.98
CA ALA A 19 6.79 20.51 25.10
C ALA A 19 7.33 21.23 23.84
N LEU A 20 6.60 22.19 23.26
CA LEU A 20 7.11 23.02 22.17
C LEU A 20 8.33 23.88 22.56
N ARG A 21 8.43 24.26 23.84
CA ARG A 21 9.54 25.02 24.42
C ARG A 21 10.67 24.13 24.98
N SER A 22 10.44 22.83 25.07
CA SER A 22 11.42 21.86 25.57
C SER A 22 12.58 21.62 24.58
N THR A 23 13.58 20.84 24.99
CA THR A 23 14.69 20.40 24.14
C THR A 23 14.54 18.92 23.76
N GLY A 24 15.37 18.45 22.81
CA GLY A 24 15.43 17.04 22.44
C GLY A 24 14.18 16.52 21.70
N TRP A 25 13.84 15.26 21.98
CA TRP A 25 12.82 14.53 21.23
C TRP A 25 11.39 15.05 21.46
N ARG A 26 11.09 15.64 22.62
CA ARG A 26 9.75 16.17 22.93
C ARG A 26 9.37 17.31 22.01
N ARG A 27 10.31 18.23 21.76
CA ARG A 27 10.10 19.35 20.83
C ARG A 27 9.84 18.88 19.41
N THR A 28 10.68 17.98 18.89
CA THR A 28 10.47 17.39 17.56
C THR A 28 9.17 16.59 17.48
N GLY A 29 8.81 15.88 18.56
CA GLY A 29 7.52 15.20 18.69
C GLY A 29 6.33 16.17 18.61
N ALA A 30 6.37 17.28 19.33
CA ALA A 30 5.32 18.30 19.27
C ALA A 30 5.15 18.90 17.87
N PHE A 31 6.25 19.17 17.14
CA PHE A 31 6.17 19.60 15.74
C PHE A 31 5.58 18.53 14.82
N ASN A 32 5.97 17.26 14.99
CA ASN A 32 5.40 16.14 14.21
C ASN A 32 3.91 15.96 14.49
N ALA A 33 3.47 16.12 15.74
CA ALA A 33 2.07 16.07 16.10
C ALA A 33 1.29 17.25 15.49
N LEU A 34 1.85 18.45 15.50
CA LEU A 34 1.24 19.63 14.87
C LEU A 34 1.15 19.50 13.34
N ALA A 35 2.19 18.98 12.68
CA ALA A 35 2.19 18.73 11.24
C ALA A 35 1.16 17.66 10.84
N ALA A 36 1.03 16.59 11.65
CA ALA A 36 0.00 15.57 11.46
C ALA A 36 -1.41 16.14 11.68
N PHE A 37 -1.60 17.01 12.68
CA PHE A 37 -2.86 17.72 12.92
C PHE A 37 -3.21 18.63 11.74
N ALA A 38 -2.27 19.43 11.25
CA ALA A 38 -2.49 20.28 10.08
C ALA A 38 -2.87 19.47 8.84
N SER A 39 -2.21 18.32 8.62
CA SER A 39 -2.54 17.40 7.53
C SER A 39 -3.96 16.82 7.69
N GLY A 40 -4.32 16.36 8.89
CA GLY A 40 -5.66 15.86 9.20
C GLY A 40 -6.73 16.94 9.05
N PHE A 41 -6.43 18.18 9.45
CA PHE A 41 -7.33 19.32 9.29
C PHE A 41 -7.57 19.64 7.81
N VAL A 42 -6.52 19.65 6.98
CA VAL A 42 -6.66 19.83 5.52
C VAL A 42 -7.55 18.73 4.92
N LEU A 43 -7.30 17.46 5.27
CA LEU A 43 -8.12 16.34 4.80
C LEU A 43 -9.57 16.45 5.27
N LEU A 44 -9.81 16.91 6.50
CA LEU A 44 -11.14 17.16 7.03
C LEU A 44 -11.84 18.29 6.27
N CYS A 45 -11.15 19.40 5.98
CA CYS A 45 -11.69 20.47 5.15
C CYS A 45 -12.04 19.97 3.75
N CYS A 46 -11.16 19.18 3.12
CA CYS A 46 -11.43 18.55 1.83
C CYS A 46 -12.68 17.67 1.89
N LEU A 47 -12.82 16.84 2.93
CA LEU A 47 -13.98 15.98 3.13
C LEU A 47 -15.27 16.80 3.32
N ILE A 48 -15.24 17.84 4.15
CA ILE A 48 -16.39 18.71 4.38
C ILE A 48 -16.80 19.40 3.07
N ILE A 49 -15.85 19.97 2.32
CA ILE A 49 -16.11 20.62 1.03
C ILE A 49 -16.70 19.62 0.03
N SER A 50 -16.14 18.40 -0.03
CA SER A 50 -16.58 17.33 -0.92
C SER A 50 -18.01 16.88 -0.59
N ALA A 51 -18.28 16.56 0.68
CA ALA A 51 -19.59 16.11 1.16
C ALA A 51 -20.66 17.23 1.17
N SER A 52 -20.27 18.50 1.08
CA SER A 52 -21.20 19.64 1.00
C SER A 52 -21.60 19.99 -0.43
N ARG A 53 -21.05 19.32 -1.46
CA ARG A 53 -21.44 19.57 -2.85
C ARG A 53 -22.87 19.03 -3.12
N PRO A 54 -23.63 19.67 -4.03
CA PRO A 54 -24.92 19.12 -4.48
C PRO A 54 -24.77 17.66 -4.94
N GLU A 55 -25.77 16.83 -4.62
CA GLU A 55 -25.81 15.38 -4.95
C GLU A 55 -24.72 14.50 -4.29
N SER A 56 -23.83 15.09 -3.50
CA SER A 56 -22.81 14.40 -2.71
C SER A 56 -23.23 14.21 -1.26
N SER A 57 -22.68 13.19 -0.61
CA SER A 57 -22.88 12.89 0.81
C SER A 57 -21.64 12.18 1.37
N LEU A 58 -21.63 11.82 2.65
CA LEU A 58 -20.56 10.98 3.20
C LEU A 58 -20.54 9.56 2.62
N GLN A 59 -21.66 9.09 2.06
CA GLN A 59 -21.80 7.74 1.49
C GLN A 59 -21.64 7.72 -0.03
N SER A 60 -21.96 8.83 -0.71
CA SER A 60 -21.77 9.00 -2.15
C SER A 60 -20.46 9.68 -2.50
N ASP A 61 -19.94 9.32 -3.68
CA ASP A 61 -18.69 9.82 -4.20
C ASP A 61 -18.92 11.19 -4.88
N THR A 62 -17.88 12.03 -4.90
CA THR A 62 -17.97 13.40 -5.42
C THR A 62 -17.13 13.56 -6.67
N VAL A 63 -17.73 14.06 -7.75
CA VAL A 63 -17.01 14.44 -8.97
C VAL A 63 -16.18 15.69 -8.70
N LEU A 64 -14.85 15.55 -8.67
CA LEU A 64 -13.90 16.66 -8.50
C LEU A 64 -13.63 17.39 -9.82
N PHE A 65 -13.46 16.61 -10.90
CA PHE A 65 -13.19 17.12 -12.24
C PHE A 65 -13.97 16.30 -13.27
N TYR A 66 -14.44 16.99 -14.32
CA TYR A 66 -15.14 16.41 -15.45
C TYR A 66 -14.63 17.08 -16.73
N GLY A 67 -14.12 16.30 -17.68
CA GLY A 67 -13.56 16.82 -18.92
C GLY A 67 -12.73 15.78 -19.67
N SER A 68 -11.80 16.22 -20.52
CA SER A 68 -10.97 15.31 -21.33
C SER A 68 -10.15 14.34 -20.48
N CYS A 69 -10.05 13.07 -20.90
CA CYS A 69 -9.24 12.05 -20.23
C CYS A 69 -7.76 12.43 -20.08
N LYS A 70 -7.17 13.18 -21.02
CA LYS A 70 -5.80 13.70 -20.87
C LYS A 70 -5.61 14.59 -19.63
N ASN A 71 -6.53 15.53 -19.40
CA ASN A 71 -6.49 16.44 -18.26
C ASN A 71 -6.86 15.73 -16.94
N SER A 72 -7.86 14.84 -17.00
CA SER A 72 -8.24 13.96 -15.88
C SER A 72 -7.05 13.14 -15.39
N ARG A 73 -6.36 12.45 -16.30
CA ARG A 73 -5.15 11.68 -16.03
C ARG A 73 -4.02 12.52 -15.42
N TYR A 74 -3.75 13.69 -15.99
CA TYR A 74 -2.72 14.59 -15.45
C TYR A 74 -3.04 15.03 -14.01
N LEU A 75 -4.29 15.42 -13.77
CA LEU A 75 -4.77 15.80 -12.44
C LEU A 75 -4.69 14.62 -11.47
N ASN A 76 -5.12 13.43 -11.89
CA ASN A 76 -5.08 12.21 -11.08
C ASN A 76 -3.63 11.87 -10.65
N ILE A 77 -2.68 11.90 -11.59
CA ILE A 77 -1.24 11.66 -11.31
C ILE A 77 -0.70 12.61 -10.25
N ILE A 78 -1.05 13.90 -10.32
CA ILE A 78 -0.61 14.92 -9.34
C ILE A 78 -1.27 14.70 -7.99
N LEU A 79 -2.58 14.44 -7.97
CA LEU A 79 -3.31 14.20 -6.73
C LEU A 79 -2.75 12.98 -5.99
N HIS A 80 -2.45 11.88 -6.68
CA HIS A 80 -1.76 10.74 -6.06
C HIS A 80 -0.37 11.09 -5.55
N LEU A 81 0.40 11.96 -6.22
CA LEU A 81 1.68 12.44 -5.69
C LEU A 81 1.47 13.19 -4.36
N THR A 82 0.49 14.10 -4.30
CA THR A 82 0.14 14.83 -3.07
C THR A 82 -0.31 13.88 -1.96
N LEU A 83 -1.17 12.91 -2.25
CA LEU A 83 -1.61 11.89 -1.29
C LEU A 83 -0.43 11.10 -0.73
N ASN A 84 0.50 10.66 -1.58
CA ASN A 84 1.68 9.90 -1.14
C ASN A 84 2.65 10.75 -0.31
N ILE A 85 2.78 12.06 -0.59
CA ILE A 85 3.54 13.01 0.26
C ILE A 85 2.90 13.10 1.65
N VAL A 86 1.59 13.35 1.72
CA VAL A 86 0.85 13.46 3.00
C VAL A 86 0.91 12.16 3.79
N SER A 87 0.65 11.02 3.12
CA SER A 87 0.73 9.68 3.71
C SER A 87 2.11 9.41 4.30
N SER A 88 3.18 9.70 3.55
CA SER A 88 4.56 9.48 3.99
C SER A 88 4.94 10.40 5.17
N ALA A 89 4.45 11.63 5.21
CA ALA A 89 4.68 12.53 6.35
C ALA A 89 3.99 12.02 7.63
N VAL A 90 2.72 11.59 7.53
CA VAL A 90 1.98 10.98 8.64
C VAL A 90 2.63 9.66 9.11
N LEU A 91 3.13 8.86 8.18
CA LEU A 91 3.86 7.63 8.48
C LEU A 91 5.21 7.91 9.15
N GLY A 92 5.96 8.90 8.65
CA GLY A 92 7.21 9.37 9.23
C GLY A 92 7.03 9.82 10.69
N SER A 93 5.96 10.55 10.96
CA SER A 93 5.53 10.91 12.32
C SER A 93 5.22 9.67 13.16
N SER A 94 4.46 8.72 12.61
CA SER A 94 4.15 7.46 13.32
C SER A 94 5.42 6.66 13.64
N ASN A 95 6.38 6.58 12.71
CA ASN A 95 7.69 5.94 12.92
C ASN A 95 8.47 6.59 14.07
N TYR A 96 8.48 7.93 14.10
CA TYR A 96 9.13 8.72 15.13
C TYR A 96 8.59 8.37 16.53
N PHE A 97 7.27 8.37 16.70
CA PHE A 97 6.63 8.03 17.97
C PHE A 97 6.74 6.55 18.33
N MET A 98 6.69 5.65 17.35
CA MET A 98 6.91 4.23 17.58
C MET A 98 8.33 3.95 18.11
N GLN A 99 9.34 4.68 17.64
CA GLN A 99 10.71 4.56 18.18
C GLN A 99 10.80 5.03 19.64
N ILE A 100 10.16 6.15 19.98
CA ILE A 100 10.12 6.66 21.36
C ILE A 100 9.37 5.68 22.28
N LEU A 101 8.23 5.16 21.84
CA LEU A 101 7.46 4.18 22.60
C LEU A 101 8.21 2.86 22.78
N ASN A 102 9.12 2.52 21.87
CA ASN A 102 9.94 1.32 21.95
C ASN A 102 11.22 1.50 22.80
N ALA A 103 11.53 2.74 23.18
CA ALA A 103 12.67 3.05 24.03
C ALA A 103 12.42 2.57 25.48
N PRO A 104 13.27 1.70 26.03
CA PRO A 104 13.11 1.20 27.38
C PRO A 104 13.53 2.22 28.45
N SER A 105 13.00 2.10 29.67
CA SER A 105 13.50 2.80 30.87
C SER A 105 14.61 2.02 31.57
N ARG A 106 15.29 2.65 32.55
CA ARG A 106 16.30 1.96 33.40
C ARG A 106 15.73 0.74 34.10
N GLU A 107 14.51 0.84 34.64
CA GLU A 107 13.83 -0.26 35.32
C GLU A 107 13.52 -1.42 34.36
N GLU A 108 13.01 -1.12 33.16
CA GLU A 108 12.70 -2.10 32.11
C GLU A 108 13.97 -2.84 31.65
N ILE A 109 15.11 -2.13 31.55
CA ILE A 109 16.42 -2.72 31.26
C ILE A 109 16.90 -3.59 32.41
N ASN A 110 16.83 -3.12 33.65
CA ASN A 110 17.27 -3.87 34.83
C ASN A 110 16.52 -5.21 34.93
N LEU A 111 15.22 -5.21 34.63
CA LEU A 111 14.41 -6.42 34.59
C LEU A 111 14.89 -7.41 33.49
N ALA A 112 15.28 -6.90 32.33
CA ALA A 112 15.82 -7.72 31.23
C ALA A 112 17.23 -8.26 31.56
N HIS A 113 18.11 -7.41 32.10
CA HIS A 113 19.47 -7.77 32.49
C HIS A 113 19.50 -8.83 33.61
N ARG A 114 18.55 -8.80 34.56
CA ARG A 114 18.37 -9.88 35.57
C ARG A 114 18.05 -11.24 34.94
N LYS A 115 17.50 -11.26 33.73
CA LYS A 115 17.25 -12.47 32.93
C LYS A 115 18.35 -12.71 31.90
N LEU A 116 19.47 -11.98 31.99
CA LEU A 116 20.59 -12.01 31.04
C LEU A 116 20.15 -11.77 29.58
N SER A 117 19.10 -10.97 29.40
CA SER A 117 18.57 -10.58 28.09
C SER A 117 18.88 -9.12 27.81
N SER A 118 19.38 -8.85 26.60
CA SER A 118 19.68 -7.49 26.14
C SER A 118 18.46 -6.83 25.48
N LEU A 119 18.24 -5.54 25.75
CA LEU A 119 17.29 -4.71 25.01
C LEU A 119 18.02 -3.88 23.95
N GLU A 120 17.31 -3.51 22.88
CA GLU A 120 17.85 -2.70 21.80
C GLU A 120 17.56 -1.21 22.04
N ILE A 121 18.59 -0.35 21.99
CA ILE A 121 18.50 1.08 22.29
C ILE A 121 18.74 1.92 21.02
N GLY A 122 17.96 2.99 20.85
CA GLY A 122 18.10 3.93 19.73
C GLY A 122 17.58 3.42 18.38
N ILE A 123 16.86 2.30 18.37
CA ILE A 123 16.31 1.67 17.16
C ILE A 123 14.96 1.02 17.44
N PRO A 124 14.08 0.87 16.42
CA PRO A 124 12.85 0.11 16.58
C PRO A 124 13.15 -1.40 16.70
N SER A 125 12.63 -2.01 17.78
CA SER A 125 12.86 -3.40 18.15
C SER A 125 11.61 -4.09 18.69
N LEU A 126 11.15 -5.12 17.99
CA LEU A 126 10.08 -5.98 18.51
C LEU A 126 10.54 -6.80 19.74
N LYS A 127 11.86 -6.98 19.91
CA LYS A 127 12.44 -7.67 21.08
C LYS A 127 12.14 -6.92 22.38
N ASN A 128 12.05 -5.59 22.32
CA ASN A 128 11.80 -4.78 23.50
C ASN A 128 10.36 -4.92 23.99
N LEU A 129 9.38 -5.08 23.08
CA LEU A 129 7.95 -4.97 23.40
C LEU A 129 7.49 -5.79 24.63
N PRO A 130 7.90 -7.06 24.84
CA PRO A 130 7.47 -7.83 26.00
C PRO A 130 7.94 -7.29 27.35
N PHE A 131 9.03 -6.50 27.37
CA PHE A 131 9.61 -5.90 28.58
C PHE A 131 9.09 -4.50 28.88
N LEU A 132 8.48 -3.84 27.90
CA LEU A 132 7.95 -2.48 28.05
C LEU A 132 6.64 -2.46 28.83
N SER A 133 6.31 -1.34 29.46
CA SER A 133 5.02 -1.13 30.12
C SER A 133 3.82 -1.32 29.16
N ARG A 134 2.67 -1.77 29.71
CA ARG A 134 1.43 -1.98 28.93
C ARG A 134 0.95 -0.71 28.23
N PHE A 135 1.19 0.45 28.84
CA PHE A 135 0.91 1.74 28.24
C PHE A 135 1.69 1.94 26.92
N LYS A 136 3.01 1.72 26.94
CA LYS A 136 3.86 1.80 25.74
C LYS A 136 3.42 0.80 24.66
N GLN A 137 3.16 -0.46 25.06
CA GLN A 137 2.71 -1.52 24.15
C GLN A 137 1.39 -1.16 23.45
N CYS A 138 0.40 -0.66 24.20
CA CYS A 138 -0.92 -0.32 23.68
C CYS A 138 -0.85 0.83 22.67
N LEU A 139 -0.17 1.93 23.01
CA LEU A 139 -0.02 3.08 22.10
C LEU A 139 0.76 2.70 20.83
N TRP A 140 1.79 1.86 20.97
CA TRP A 140 2.57 1.36 19.84
C TRP A 140 1.70 0.51 18.90
N ALA A 141 0.88 -0.40 19.44
CA ALA A 141 -0.04 -1.22 18.65
C ALA A 141 -1.13 -0.37 17.95
N LEU A 142 -1.69 0.63 18.64
CA LEU A 142 -2.68 1.54 18.07
C LEU A 142 -2.11 2.36 16.89
N LEU A 143 -0.83 2.79 16.97
CA LEU A 143 -0.16 3.46 15.85
C LEU A 143 -0.03 2.55 14.62
N ILE A 144 0.18 1.25 14.81
CA ILE A 144 0.23 0.28 13.70
C ILE A 144 -1.16 0.05 13.11
N ILE A 145 -2.16 -0.25 13.95
CA ILE A 145 -3.53 -0.54 13.52
C ILE A 145 -4.09 0.63 12.70
N THR A 146 -3.87 1.87 13.16
CA THR A 146 -4.30 3.09 12.44
C THR A 146 -3.49 3.39 11.17
N SER A 147 -2.33 2.74 10.95
CA SER A 147 -1.55 2.89 9.71
C SER A 147 -2.07 2.02 8.57
N LEU A 148 -2.65 0.85 8.88
CA LEU A 148 -3.07 -0.13 7.86
C LEU A 148 -4.11 0.44 6.88
N PRO A 149 -5.20 1.11 7.33
CA PRO A 149 -6.18 1.69 6.41
C PRO A 149 -5.58 2.77 5.51
N ILE A 150 -4.63 3.57 6.02
CA ILE A 150 -3.96 4.61 5.23
C ILE A 150 -3.20 3.97 4.06
N HIS A 151 -2.49 2.86 4.30
CA HIS A 151 -1.76 2.16 3.23
C HIS A 151 -2.67 1.45 2.22
N LEU A 152 -3.77 0.85 2.69
CA LEU A 152 -4.62 0.01 1.86
C LEU A 152 -5.71 0.80 1.11
N LEU A 153 -6.11 1.97 1.60
CA LEU A 153 -7.29 2.67 1.09
C LEU A 153 -7.00 4.11 0.61
N PHE A 154 -5.99 4.80 1.15
CA PHE A 154 -5.88 6.25 0.93
C PHE A 154 -5.60 6.63 -0.52
N ASN A 155 -4.81 5.84 -1.25
CA ASN A 155 -4.61 6.05 -2.68
C ASN A 155 -5.89 5.82 -3.48
N SER A 156 -6.88 5.09 -2.97
CA SER A 156 -8.18 4.92 -3.61
C SER A 156 -9.24 5.93 -3.13
N ALA A 157 -8.87 6.87 -2.25
CA ALA A 157 -9.74 8.00 -1.89
C ALA A 157 -9.97 8.94 -3.08
N ILE A 158 -9.06 8.93 -4.06
CA ILE A 158 -9.17 9.62 -5.33
C ILE A 158 -9.00 8.56 -6.42
N TYR A 159 -9.89 8.56 -7.40
CA TYR A 159 -9.82 7.63 -8.52
C TYR A 159 -10.38 8.26 -9.79
N GLU A 160 -9.92 7.75 -10.93
CA GLU A 160 -10.40 8.14 -12.25
C GLU A 160 -11.51 7.19 -12.71
N THR A 161 -12.55 7.74 -13.33
CA THR A 161 -13.52 6.97 -14.12
C THR A 161 -13.26 7.16 -15.60
N ALA A 162 -13.26 6.04 -16.33
CA ALA A 162 -13.27 6.01 -17.78
C ALA A 162 -14.70 5.80 -18.28
N TYR A 163 -15.01 6.36 -19.45
CA TYR A 163 -16.29 6.13 -20.11
C TYR A 163 -16.11 5.20 -21.30
N GLU A 164 -16.84 4.09 -21.30
CA GLU A 164 -16.94 3.13 -22.38
C GLU A 164 -18.41 2.89 -22.70
N GLY A 165 -18.92 3.66 -23.66
CA GLY A 165 -20.32 3.59 -24.09
C GLY A 165 -20.65 2.27 -24.77
N SER A 166 -21.79 1.68 -24.38
CA SER A 166 -22.39 0.52 -25.04
C SER A 166 -23.44 0.92 -26.06
N ALA A 167 -24.22 1.96 -25.78
CA ALA A 167 -25.41 2.35 -26.55
C ALA A 167 -25.11 3.36 -27.66
N TRP A 168 -25.82 3.23 -28.78
CA TRP A 168 -25.75 4.10 -29.95
C TRP A 168 -26.97 3.91 -30.84
N ASN A 169 -27.28 4.87 -31.71
CA ASN A 169 -28.39 4.78 -32.65
C ASN A 169 -27.88 4.49 -34.08
N LEU A 170 -28.56 3.58 -34.78
CA LEU A 170 -28.30 3.25 -36.18
C LEU A 170 -29.39 3.83 -37.06
N THR A 171 -28.98 4.65 -38.03
CA THR A 171 -29.83 5.12 -39.14
C THR A 171 -29.25 4.67 -40.46
N ILE A 172 -30.09 4.10 -41.34
CA ILE A 172 -29.73 3.77 -42.72
C ILE A 172 -30.65 4.59 -43.63
N ALA A 173 -30.08 5.46 -44.46
CA ALA A 173 -30.84 6.42 -45.26
C ALA A 173 -30.12 6.78 -46.58
N THR A 174 -30.82 7.46 -47.47
CA THR A 174 -30.22 8.04 -48.68
C THR A 174 -29.57 9.40 -48.41
N GLU A 175 -28.78 9.92 -49.36
CA GLU A 175 -28.21 11.27 -49.28
C GLU A 175 -29.30 12.34 -49.09
N GLN A 176 -30.45 12.17 -49.73
CA GLN A 176 -31.55 13.12 -49.72
C GLN A 176 -32.19 13.26 -48.33
N PHE A 177 -32.08 12.25 -47.46
CA PHE A 177 -32.48 12.35 -46.06
C PHE A 177 -31.78 13.50 -45.34
N LEU A 178 -30.48 13.69 -45.59
CA LEU A 178 -29.68 14.77 -44.99
C LEU A 178 -30.13 16.15 -45.48
N HIS A 179 -30.71 16.21 -46.68
CA HIS A 179 -31.22 17.43 -47.31
C HIS A 179 -32.70 17.71 -47.02
N GLY A 180 -33.31 16.99 -46.07
CA GLY A 180 -34.67 17.24 -45.62
C GLY A 180 -35.75 16.59 -46.48
N ALA A 181 -35.43 15.55 -47.25
CA ALA A 181 -36.44 14.73 -47.93
C ALA A 181 -37.40 14.08 -46.93
N SER A 182 -38.59 13.72 -47.42
CA SER A 182 -39.61 13.03 -46.62
C SER A 182 -39.10 11.69 -46.11
N PHE A 183 -39.47 11.35 -44.88
CA PHE A 183 -39.18 10.06 -44.26
C PHE A 183 -40.33 9.61 -43.36
N PHE A 184 -40.44 8.31 -43.15
CA PHE A 184 -41.43 7.70 -42.27
C PHE A 184 -40.78 6.57 -41.45
N LEU A 185 -41.00 6.55 -40.13
CA LEU A 185 -40.44 5.54 -39.22
C LEU A 185 -41.22 4.21 -39.26
N PRO A 186 -40.57 3.04 -39.07
CA PRO A 186 -39.12 2.84 -38.82
C PRO A 186 -38.25 2.94 -40.09
N GLY A 187 -38.86 3.10 -41.27
CA GLY A 187 -38.19 3.21 -42.57
C GLY A 187 -38.87 2.33 -43.63
N ALA A 188 -38.38 2.41 -44.87
CA ALA A 188 -38.91 1.68 -46.01
C ALA A 188 -38.79 0.15 -45.90
N SER A 189 -37.88 -0.34 -45.05
CA SER A 189 -37.78 -1.77 -44.72
C SER A 189 -39.01 -2.31 -43.98
N LEU A 190 -39.81 -1.43 -43.34
CA LEU A 190 -40.91 -1.77 -42.43
C LEU A 190 -40.53 -2.68 -41.25
N ALA A 191 -39.23 -2.91 -41.05
CA ALA A 191 -38.72 -3.72 -39.96
C ALA A 191 -38.69 -2.87 -38.68
N PRO A 192 -39.32 -3.30 -37.57
CA PRO A 192 -39.07 -2.70 -36.28
C PRO A 192 -37.74 -3.20 -35.69
N GLY A 193 -37.20 -2.44 -34.73
CA GLY A 193 -36.03 -2.85 -33.93
C GLY A 193 -36.19 -4.24 -33.33
N GLY A 194 -35.14 -5.04 -33.41
CA GLY A 194 -35.11 -6.45 -32.98
C GLY A 194 -35.76 -7.43 -33.95
N ARG A 195 -36.09 -7.00 -35.18
CA ARG A 195 -36.66 -7.88 -36.22
C ARG A 195 -36.07 -7.55 -37.60
N PRO A 196 -35.82 -8.56 -38.46
CA PRO A 196 -35.39 -8.36 -39.85
C PRO A 196 -36.53 -7.99 -40.82
N SER A 197 -37.78 -8.10 -40.35
CA SER A 197 -38.95 -8.20 -41.22
C SER A 197 -40.21 -7.63 -40.54
N PRO A 198 -41.26 -7.24 -41.29
CA PRO A 198 -42.46 -6.58 -40.77
C PRO A 198 -43.41 -7.56 -40.07
N VAL A 199 -42.90 -8.40 -39.16
CA VAL A 199 -43.72 -9.35 -38.40
C VAL A 199 -44.25 -8.65 -37.17
N TYR A 200 -45.58 -8.54 -37.05
CA TYR A 200 -46.21 -7.64 -36.07
C TYR A 200 -46.92 -8.32 -34.89
N ASN A 201 -47.10 -9.65 -34.90
CA ASN A 201 -47.80 -10.38 -33.84
C ASN A 201 -46.94 -11.55 -33.32
N THR A 202 -46.72 -11.59 -32.01
CA THR A 202 -45.97 -12.65 -31.30
C THR A 202 -46.66 -14.01 -31.37
N THR A 203 -47.97 -14.07 -31.60
CA THR A 203 -48.73 -15.33 -31.59
C THR A 203 -48.48 -16.23 -32.81
N VAL A 204 -47.98 -15.69 -33.92
CA VAL A 204 -47.50 -16.51 -35.07
C VAL A 204 -46.14 -17.14 -34.75
N MET A 205 -45.39 -16.57 -33.80
CA MET A 205 -44.07 -17.06 -33.38
C MET A 205 -44.13 -18.17 -32.31
N ASP A 206 -45.31 -18.48 -31.76
CA ASP A 206 -45.43 -19.35 -30.58
C ASP A 206 -45.76 -20.83 -30.90
N SER A 207 -46.24 -21.15 -32.11
CA SER A 207 -46.76 -22.49 -32.42
C SER A 207 -45.95 -23.32 -33.41
N THR A 208 -44.95 -22.75 -34.09
CA THR A 208 -44.19 -23.42 -35.17
C THR A 208 -42.68 -23.24 -35.12
N TYR A 209 -42.16 -22.48 -34.15
CA TYR A 209 -40.76 -22.04 -34.13
C TYR A 209 -39.97 -22.67 -32.99
N SER A 210 -38.72 -23.01 -33.26
CA SER A 210 -37.82 -23.59 -32.27
C SER A 210 -37.31 -22.51 -31.33
N GLU A 211 -36.90 -22.90 -30.12
CA GLU A 211 -36.22 -22.02 -29.17
C GLU A 211 -34.95 -21.36 -29.77
N TRP A 212 -34.39 -21.95 -30.84
CA TRP A 212 -33.24 -21.48 -31.59
C TRP A 212 -33.53 -20.31 -32.54
N ASP A 213 -34.78 -20.13 -32.96
CA ASP A 213 -35.15 -19.00 -33.82
C ASP A 213 -35.09 -17.67 -33.05
N LYS A 214 -35.18 -17.73 -31.70
CA LYS A 214 -35.05 -16.59 -30.79
C LYS A 214 -33.71 -15.85 -30.90
N TYR A 215 -32.66 -16.53 -31.37
CA TYR A 215 -31.31 -15.98 -31.53
C TYR A 215 -31.12 -15.19 -32.84
N TRP A 216 -32.01 -15.28 -33.82
CA TRP A 216 -31.89 -14.52 -35.07
C TRP A 216 -32.42 -13.08 -34.94
N TYR A 217 -33.38 -12.86 -34.02
CA TYR A 217 -34.01 -11.55 -33.78
C TYR A 217 -33.07 -10.53 -33.11
N SER A 218 -32.04 -11.00 -32.42
CA SER A 218 -31.14 -10.20 -31.56
C SER A 218 -30.25 -9.20 -32.29
N SER A 219 -30.17 -9.29 -33.62
CA SER A 219 -29.15 -8.66 -34.46
C SER A 219 -29.63 -7.41 -35.23
N TYR A 220 -30.89 -6.99 -35.03
CA TYR A 220 -31.50 -5.81 -35.63
C TYR A 220 -31.80 -4.71 -34.59
N GLY A 221 -30.96 -4.58 -33.57
CA GLY A 221 -31.15 -3.58 -32.52
C GLY A 221 -32.25 -3.93 -31.52
N LYS A 222 -32.57 -2.98 -30.66
CA LYS A 222 -33.43 -3.16 -29.49
C LYS A 222 -34.84 -3.52 -29.91
N PHE A 223 -35.39 -4.58 -29.33
CA PHE A 223 -36.78 -4.96 -29.52
C PHE A 223 -37.71 -3.76 -29.26
N THR A 224 -38.43 -3.34 -30.29
CA THR A 224 -39.32 -2.18 -30.21
C THR A 224 -40.61 -2.48 -30.94
N GLU A 225 -41.76 -2.22 -30.33
CA GLU A 225 -43.04 -2.37 -31.02
C GLU A 225 -43.20 -1.29 -32.10
N ILE A 226 -43.86 -1.62 -33.21
CA ILE A 226 -44.00 -0.68 -34.33
C ILE A 226 -44.78 0.59 -33.93
N SER A 227 -45.75 0.48 -33.01
CA SER A 227 -46.51 1.62 -32.47
C SER A 227 -45.63 2.64 -31.75
N GLU A 228 -44.53 2.22 -31.13
CA GLU A 228 -43.61 3.12 -30.41
C GLU A 228 -42.90 4.09 -31.36
N TYR A 229 -42.66 3.71 -32.61
CA TYR A 229 -42.08 4.60 -33.63
C TYR A 229 -43.00 5.77 -33.98
N TRP A 230 -44.31 5.61 -33.80
CA TRP A 230 -45.31 6.64 -34.09
C TRP A 230 -45.81 7.37 -32.84
N ASN A 231 -45.37 6.94 -31.65
CA ASN A 231 -45.65 7.60 -30.40
C ASN A 231 -44.56 8.64 -30.10
N GLU A 232 -44.88 9.94 -30.18
CA GLU A 232 -43.93 11.03 -29.94
C GLU A 232 -43.31 11.02 -28.52
N SER A 233 -43.98 10.39 -27.55
CA SER A 233 -43.47 10.26 -26.18
C SER A 233 -42.48 9.10 -25.98
N SER A 234 -42.39 8.18 -26.96
CA SER A 234 -41.53 7.00 -26.87
C SER A 234 -40.04 7.39 -26.83
N SER A 235 -39.22 6.52 -26.25
CA SER A 235 -37.77 6.71 -26.21
C SER A 235 -37.14 6.68 -27.61
N ILE A 236 -37.64 5.81 -28.50
CA ILE A 236 -37.11 5.65 -29.84
C ILE A 236 -37.44 6.85 -30.74
N HIS A 237 -38.67 7.36 -30.65
CA HIS A 237 -39.11 8.52 -31.44
C HIS A 237 -38.38 9.79 -30.98
N ARG A 238 -38.24 10.00 -29.66
CA ARG A 238 -37.49 11.14 -29.12
C ARG A 238 -36.02 11.11 -29.55
N ALA A 239 -35.35 9.96 -29.46
CA ALA A 239 -33.97 9.82 -29.92
C ALA A 239 -33.81 10.13 -31.42
N PHE A 240 -34.77 9.71 -32.25
CA PHE A 240 -34.76 10.02 -33.68
C PHE A 240 -34.98 11.50 -33.97
N SER A 241 -35.90 12.14 -33.25
CA SER A 241 -36.20 13.57 -33.37
C SER A 241 -35.01 14.43 -32.91
N GLU A 242 -34.31 14.03 -31.85
CA GLU A 242 -33.06 14.68 -31.41
C GLU A 242 -31.96 14.55 -32.46
N MET A 243 -31.74 13.36 -33.00
CA MET A 243 -30.75 13.12 -34.06
C MET A 243 -31.06 13.96 -35.32
N THR A 244 -32.29 13.93 -35.82
CA THR A 244 -32.67 14.72 -37.01
C THR A 244 -32.66 16.23 -36.75
N GLY A 245 -32.94 16.66 -35.51
CA GLY A 245 -32.74 18.04 -35.07
C GLY A 245 -31.28 18.47 -35.14
N SER A 246 -30.35 17.61 -34.71
CA SER A 246 -28.90 17.87 -34.74
C SER A 246 -28.36 18.10 -36.16
N LEU A 247 -28.97 17.48 -37.18
CA LEU A 247 -28.59 17.65 -38.58
C LEU A 247 -29.03 19.02 -39.16
N ARG A 248 -30.08 19.64 -38.58
CA ARG A 248 -30.74 20.84 -39.12
C ARG A 248 -30.38 22.14 -38.39
N GLY A 249 -29.76 22.06 -37.22
CA GLY A 249 -29.40 23.24 -36.40
C GLY A 249 -28.21 24.03 -36.96
N GLU A 250 -28.26 25.37 -36.88
CA GLU A 250 -27.13 26.27 -37.23
C GLU A 250 -25.95 26.24 -36.21
N GLY A 251 -25.95 25.28 -35.28
CA GLY A 251 -24.81 24.98 -34.40
C GLY A 251 -24.21 23.64 -34.80
N ARG A 252 -22.94 23.64 -35.23
CA ARG A 252 -22.18 22.45 -35.66
C ARG A 252 -22.10 21.40 -34.54
N ASP A 253 -23.07 20.50 -34.48
CA ASP A 253 -22.86 19.19 -33.87
C ASP A 253 -21.89 18.42 -34.78
N PRO A 254 -20.73 17.95 -34.28
CA PRO A 254 -19.67 17.46 -35.14
C PRO A 254 -19.94 16.02 -35.57
N TRP A 255 -20.72 15.86 -36.63
CA TRP A 255 -20.79 14.64 -37.42
C TRP A 255 -19.55 14.56 -38.31
N ASP A 256 -18.76 13.50 -38.16
CA ASP A 256 -17.60 13.24 -39.00
C ASP A 256 -17.98 12.37 -40.18
N HIS A 257 -17.51 12.76 -41.36
CA HIS A 257 -17.63 11.98 -42.56
C HIS A 257 -16.57 10.87 -42.56
N LEU A 258 -17.01 9.62 -42.40
CA LEU A 258 -16.15 8.44 -42.49
C LEU A 258 -16.35 7.75 -43.83
N SER A 259 -15.26 7.31 -44.45
CA SER A 259 -15.38 6.44 -45.63
C SER A 259 -16.13 5.15 -45.27
N SER A 260 -16.74 4.49 -46.24
CA SER A 260 -17.44 3.21 -46.02
C SER A 260 -16.56 2.16 -45.32
N LYS A 261 -15.24 2.16 -45.60
CA LYS A 261 -14.26 1.28 -44.96
C LYS A 261 -14.01 1.60 -43.49
N GLU A 262 -13.81 2.89 -43.18
CA GLU A 262 -13.62 3.36 -41.80
C GLU A 262 -14.88 3.13 -40.98
N CYS A 263 -16.05 3.45 -41.55
CA CYS A 263 -17.33 3.25 -40.90
C CYS A 263 -17.56 1.79 -40.52
N ARG A 264 -17.32 0.88 -41.48
CA ARG A 264 -17.42 -0.56 -41.25
C ARG A 264 -16.47 -1.03 -40.15
N ARG A 265 -15.25 -0.52 -40.10
CA ARG A 265 -14.28 -0.86 -39.03
C ARG A 265 -14.75 -0.35 -37.66
N GLU A 266 -15.35 0.82 -37.61
CA GLU A 266 -15.77 1.44 -36.35
C GLU A 266 -17.05 0.81 -35.78
N TYR A 267 -18.06 0.56 -36.61
CA TYR A 267 -19.40 0.14 -36.18
C TYR A 267 -19.66 -1.36 -36.28
N CYS A 268 -18.88 -2.09 -37.08
CA CYS A 268 -18.97 -3.54 -37.12
C CYS A 268 -17.92 -4.24 -36.25
N SER A 269 -17.01 -3.50 -35.61
CA SER A 269 -16.08 -4.06 -34.62
C SER A 269 -16.64 -4.00 -33.21
N CYS A 270 -16.13 -4.89 -32.37
CA CYS A 270 -16.52 -5.01 -30.96
C CYS A 270 -15.78 -4.03 -30.06
N SER A 271 -15.89 -2.74 -30.39
CA SER A 271 -15.23 -1.65 -29.69
C SER A 271 -16.25 -0.84 -28.90
N SER A 272 -15.88 -0.38 -27.70
CA SER A 272 -16.67 0.58 -26.93
C SER A 272 -16.85 1.89 -27.70
N ARG A 273 -17.99 2.56 -27.53
CA ARG A 273 -18.31 3.87 -28.14
C ARG A 273 -17.58 5.01 -27.42
N GLN A 274 -16.25 5.05 -27.57
CA GLN A 274 -15.39 6.10 -27.00
C GLN A 274 -15.25 7.32 -27.92
N ASN A 275 -15.08 7.07 -29.23
CA ASN A 275 -14.82 8.11 -30.22
C ASN A 275 -16.10 8.58 -30.91
N TYR A 276 -16.94 7.63 -31.33
CA TYR A 276 -18.18 7.90 -32.03
C TYR A 276 -19.36 7.20 -31.34
N GLY A 277 -20.48 7.91 -31.24
CA GLY A 277 -21.75 7.41 -30.74
C GLY A 277 -22.64 6.99 -31.91
N ASP A 278 -23.67 7.78 -32.20
CA ASP A 278 -24.66 7.52 -33.25
C ASP A 278 -24.09 7.54 -34.67
N VAL A 279 -24.73 6.82 -35.59
CA VAL A 279 -24.30 6.74 -36.99
C VAL A 279 -25.45 6.82 -37.97
N ILE A 280 -25.21 7.52 -39.07
CA ILE A 280 -26.06 7.57 -40.25
C ILE A 280 -25.28 6.95 -41.41
N VAL A 281 -25.67 5.73 -41.79
CA VAL A 281 -25.11 5.02 -42.93
C VAL A 281 -25.83 5.47 -44.19
N ILE A 282 -25.08 6.09 -45.12
CA ILE A 282 -25.61 6.59 -46.38
C ILE A 282 -25.47 5.52 -47.45
N VAL A 283 -26.61 5.11 -47.99
CA VAL A 283 -26.71 4.05 -48.99
C VAL A 283 -27.27 4.57 -50.30
N ASP A 284 -26.87 3.93 -51.40
CA ASP A 284 -27.46 4.14 -52.72
C ASP A 284 -28.80 3.38 -52.81
N ALA A 285 -29.90 4.09 -53.10
CA ALA A 285 -31.22 3.50 -53.31
C ALA A 285 -31.37 2.81 -54.68
N GLY A 286 -30.33 2.86 -55.51
CA GLY A 286 -30.29 2.33 -56.86
C GLY A 286 -30.24 3.45 -57.92
N PRO A 287 -29.99 3.09 -59.18
CA PRO A 287 -29.82 4.08 -60.24
C PRO A 287 -31.03 5.00 -60.38
N ASN A 288 -30.81 6.31 -60.27
CA ASN A 288 -31.82 7.39 -60.36
C ASN A 288 -32.93 7.33 -59.31
N ARG A 289 -32.62 6.93 -58.06
CA ARG A 289 -33.59 6.89 -56.95
C ARG A 289 -33.12 7.73 -55.78
N ASP A 290 -34.03 8.54 -55.24
CA ASP A 290 -33.80 9.40 -54.08
C ASP A 290 -34.24 8.75 -52.74
N GLY A 291 -34.82 7.55 -52.82
CA GLY A 291 -35.41 6.83 -51.69
C GLY A 291 -36.22 5.63 -52.19
N TRP A 292 -37.11 5.14 -51.34
CA TRP A 292 -37.91 3.95 -51.61
C TRP A 292 -39.40 4.21 -51.47
N ILE A 293 -40.18 3.69 -52.41
CA ILE A 293 -41.64 3.71 -52.36
C ILE A 293 -42.10 2.36 -51.78
N ARG A 294 -42.98 2.40 -50.77
CA ARG A 294 -43.41 1.18 -50.06
C ARG A 294 -44.01 0.13 -50.99
N ALA A 295 -44.85 0.54 -51.94
CA ALA A 295 -45.46 -0.36 -52.93
C ALA A 295 -44.43 -1.06 -53.85
N GLU A 296 -43.24 -0.48 -54.04
CA GLU A 296 -42.16 -1.12 -54.83
C GLU A 296 -41.37 -2.13 -54.00
N VAL A 297 -41.18 -1.84 -52.71
CA VAL A 297 -40.46 -2.71 -51.77
C VAL A 297 -41.33 -3.90 -51.36
N TYR A 298 -42.64 -3.69 -51.20
CA TYR A 298 -43.64 -4.70 -50.83
C TYR A 298 -44.87 -4.58 -51.72
N ALA A 299 -45.16 -5.61 -52.51
CA ALA A 299 -46.23 -5.63 -53.52
C ALA A 299 -47.68 -5.79 -52.96
N ASP A 300 -47.90 -5.43 -51.69
CA ASP A 300 -49.08 -5.66 -50.84
C ASP A 300 -49.22 -7.11 -50.28
N PRO A 301 -49.70 -7.28 -49.02
CA PRO A 301 -49.90 -8.59 -48.39
C PRO A 301 -50.96 -9.44 -49.10
N GLN A 302 -50.73 -10.76 -49.20
CA GLN A 302 -51.82 -11.71 -49.47
C GLN A 302 -52.85 -11.69 -48.32
N ASP A 303 -54.14 -11.86 -48.65
CA ASP A 303 -55.32 -11.64 -47.77
C ASP A 303 -55.33 -12.39 -46.41
N ASP A 304 -54.37 -13.29 -46.16
CA ASP A 304 -54.28 -14.15 -44.97
C ASP A 304 -53.37 -13.64 -43.84
N LEU A 305 -52.74 -12.46 -43.96
CA LEU A 305 -51.94 -11.89 -42.87
C LEU A 305 -52.83 -11.20 -41.80
N PRO A 306 -52.61 -11.44 -40.50
CA PRO A 306 -53.48 -10.94 -39.44
C PRO A 306 -53.56 -9.40 -39.46
N ASN A 307 -54.82 -8.92 -39.43
CA ASN A 307 -55.29 -7.53 -39.43
C ASN A 307 -54.53 -6.57 -38.49
N LEU A 308 -53.31 -6.17 -38.82
CA LEU A 308 -52.99 -4.75 -38.80
C LEU A 308 -53.59 -4.21 -40.09
N THR A 309 -54.70 -3.50 -39.95
CA THR A 309 -55.44 -2.94 -41.07
C THR A 309 -54.45 -2.22 -41.98
N LYS A 310 -54.44 -2.56 -43.27
CA LYS A 310 -53.73 -1.84 -44.34
C LYS A 310 -53.79 -0.31 -44.10
N THR A 311 -54.93 0.15 -43.61
CA THR A 311 -55.28 1.49 -43.15
C THR A 311 -54.37 2.11 -42.09
N ASN A 312 -53.87 1.37 -41.08
CA ASN A 312 -52.98 1.91 -40.04
C ASN A 312 -51.56 2.13 -40.57
N LEU A 313 -51.07 1.22 -41.42
CA LEU A 313 -49.80 1.39 -42.14
C LEU A 313 -49.89 2.53 -43.16
N ASP A 314 -50.98 2.62 -43.93
CA ASP A 314 -51.21 3.71 -44.88
C ASP A 314 -51.25 5.09 -44.20
N GLN A 315 -51.73 5.17 -42.95
CA GLN A 315 -51.81 6.42 -42.17
C GLN A 315 -50.43 6.94 -41.76
N HIS A 316 -49.50 6.05 -41.41
CA HIS A 316 -48.18 6.43 -40.88
C HIS A 316 -47.04 6.29 -41.90
N ILE A 317 -47.18 5.41 -42.89
CA ILE A 317 -46.24 5.14 -43.97
C ILE A 317 -47.05 5.03 -45.28
N PRO A 318 -47.29 6.17 -45.97
CA PRO A 318 -48.09 6.19 -47.19
C PRO A 318 -47.56 5.22 -48.24
N ARG A 319 -48.46 4.65 -49.03
CA ARG A 319 -48.16 3.54 -49.95
C ARG A 319 -47.25 3.95 -51.11
N ASP A 320 -47.53 5.12 -51.66
CA ASP A 320 -46.95 5.60 -52.91
C ASP A 320 -45.99 6.78 -52.70
N ASP A 321 -45.79 7.22 -51.44
CA ASP A 321 -44.87 8.31 -51.11
C ASP A 321 -43.44 7.79 -51.00
N LEU A 322 -42.49 8.66 -51.34
CA LEU A 322 -41.06 8.42 -51.22
C LEU A 322 -40.63 8.47 -49.74
N ASN A 323 -39.93 7.43 -49.29
CA ASN A 323 -39.28 7.39 -48.00
C ASN A 323 -37.76 7.38 -48.18
N SER A 324 -37.08 8.43 -47.73
CA SER A 324 -35.60 8.53 -47.76
C SER A 324 -34.91 7.72 -46.64
N LEU A 325 -35.66 7.24 -45.65
CA LEU A 325 -35.19 6.40 -44.56
C LEU A 325 -35.41 4.92 -44.88
N TRP A 326 -34.37 4.10 -44.79
CA TRP A 326 -34.49 2.64 -44.92
C TRP A 326 -34.82 1.97 -43.59
N TYR A 327 -34.08 2.33 -42.55
CA TYR A 327 -34.14 1.67 -41.25
C TYR A 327 -33.60 2.56 -40.13
N TYR A 328 -34.24 2.53 -38.97
CA TYR A 328 -33.77 3.17 -37.74
C TYR A 328 -34.00 2.27 -36.53
N THR A 329 -33.00 2.14 -35.67
CA THR A 329 -33.10 1.37 -34.42
C THR A 329 -32.10 1.86 -33.38
N GLN A 330 -32.31 1.47 -32.13
CA GLN A 330 -31.35 1.68 -31.03
C GLN A 330 -30.51 0.43 -30.85
N CYS A 331 -29.20 0.63 -30.67
CA CYS A 331 -28.22 -0.44 -30.60
C CYS A 331 -27.46 -0.43 -29.27
N THR A 332 -27.06 -1.60 -28.78
CA THR A 332 -26.08 -1.73 -27.71
C THR A 332 -25.03 -2.79 -28.04
N HIS A 333 -23.80 -2.57 -27.59
CA HIS A 333 -22.73 -3.57 -27.59
C HIS A 333 -22.24 -3.81 -26.17
N HIS A 334 -22.10 -5.07 -25.80
CA HIS A 334 -21.51 -5.48 -24.55
C HIS A 334 -20.37 -6.46 -24.77
N LYS A 335 -19.39 -6.41 -23.87
CA LYS A 335 -18.27 -7.34 -23.82
C LYS A 335 -18.37 -8.17 -22.55
N ARG A 336 -18.26 -9.49 -22.67
CA ARG A 336 -18.14 -10.38 -21.51
C ARG A 336 -16.67 -10.66 -21.22
N PRO A 337 -16.19 -10.39 -20.00
CA PRO A 337 -14.90 -10.91 -19.56
C PRO A 337 -15.03 -12.43 -19.37
N SER A 338 -14.39 -13.25 -20.22
CA SER A 338 -14.34 -14.70 -20.02
C SER A 338 -13.21 -15.11 -19.07
N ASP A 339 -13.28 -16.35 -18.56
CA ASP A 339 -12.31 -16.90 -17.61
C ASP A 339 -10.90 -17.14 -18.22
N THR A 340 -10.77 -17.11 -19.55
CA THR A 340 -9.51 -17.30 -20.30
C THR A 340 -9.12 -16.01 -21.03
N LEU A 341 -7.85 -15.60 -20.90
CA LEU A 341 -7.26 -14.35 -21.44
C LEU A 341 -7.36 -14.23 -22.98
N GLU A 342 -7.79 -15.28 -23.66
CA GLU A 342 -7.81 -15.38 -25.12
C GLU A 342 -9.23 -15.29 -25.71
N ASP A 343 -10.29 -15.38 -24.89
CA ASP A 343 -11.67 -15.57 -25.35
C ASP A 343 -12.59 -14.42 -24.94
N VAL A 344 -12.23 -13.17 -25.26
CA VAL A 344 -13.13 -12.05 -24.99
C VAL A 344 -14.13 -11.90 -26.14
N SER A 345 -15.30 -12.53 -26.03
CA SER A 345 -16.36 -12.45 -27.03
C SER A 345 -17.30 -11.27 -26.78
N CYS A 346 -17.83 -10.72 -27.87
CA CYS A 346 -18.95 -9.79 -27.83
C CYS A 346 -20.17 -10.56 -27.37
N GLU A 347 -20.74 -10.10 -26.26
CA GLU A 347 -21.99 -10.60 -25.70
C GLU A 347 -23.17 -10.39 -26.66
N GLU A 348 -23.68 -11.39 -27.40
CA GLU A 348 -25.10 -11.33 -27.78
C GLU A 348 -25.93 -11.81 -26.59
N PRO A 349 -26.70 -10.95 -25.90
CA PRO A 349 -27.33 -11.36 -24.66
C PRO A 349 -28.22 -12.59 -24.88
N SER A 350 -28.05 -13.57 -24.01
CA SER A 350 -28.95 -14.71 -23.95
C SER A 350 -30.26 -14.24 -23.30
N HIS A 351 -31.33 -14.21 -24.10
CA HIS A 351 -32.73 -13.87 -23.78
C HIS A 351 -33.07 -12.39 -23.49
N GLY A 352 -33.98 -11.84 -24.29
CA GLY A 352 -34.88 -10.72 -23.91
C GLY A 352 -34.36 -9.29 -24.11
N ASP A 353 -33.09 -9.02 -23.79
CA ASP A 353 -32.52 -7.66 -23.78
C ASP A 353 -31.53 -7.42 -24.94
N ASN A 354 -31.86 -7.95 -26.12
CA ASN A 354 -30.94 -7.97 -27.26
C ASN A 354 -31.10 -6.71 -28.10
N ALA A 355 -30.02 -5.91 -28.19
CA ALA A 355 -29.98 -4.70 -29.01
C ALA A 355 -28.76 -4.62 -29.93
N VAL A 356 -28.16 -5.74 -30.33
CA VAL A 356 -26.99 -5.71 -31.23
C VAL A 356 -27.47 -5.40 -32.66
N CYS A 357 -26.74 -4.60 -33.43
CA CYS A 357 -27.13 -4.19 -34.79
C CYS A 357 -26.32 -4.84 -35.92
N SER A 358 -25.68 -5.98 -35.64
CA SER A 358 -24.87 -6.74 -36.59
C SER A 358 -25.65 -7.13 -37.85
N GLY A 359 -26.83 -7.70 -37.69
CA GLY A 359 -27.71 -8.12 -38.79
C GLY A 359 -28.17 -6.94 -39.66
N ALA A 360 -28.54 -5.82 -39.03
CA ALA A 360 -28.90 -4.59 -39.75
C ALA A 360 -27.74 -3.98 -40.56
N LEU A 361 -26.48 -4.23 -40.15
CA LEU A 361 -25.26 -3.83 -40.85
C LEU A 361 -24.77 -4.87 -41.87
N GLY A 362 -25.58 -5.91 -42.13
CA GLY A 362 -25.36 -6.87 -43.20
C GLY A 362 -24.46 -8.05 -42.82
N TYR A 363 -24.49 -8.40 -41.55
CA TYR A 363 -23.59 -9.37 -40.98
C TYR A 363 -24.38 -10.53 -40.35
N TYR A 364 -24.40 -11.65 -41.07
CA TYR A 364 -25.16 -12.84 -40.70
C TYR A 364 -24.23 -13.99 -40.31
N TRP A 365 -24.61 -14.72 -39.25
CA TRP A 365 -23.90 -15.87 -38.69
C TRP A 365 -23.86 -17.14 -39.54
N ASP A 366 -24.32 -17.10 -40.79
CA ASP A 366 -24.38 -18.23 -41.73
C ASP A 366 -22.99 -18.70 -42.23
N ARG A 367 -21.90 -18.29 -41.56
CA ARG A 367 -20.53 -18.76 -41.85
C ARG A 367 -19.85 -19.48 -40.68
N MET A 368 -20.56 -19.78 -39.59
CA MET A 368 -20.07 -20.69 -38.56
C MET A 368 -20.61 -22.11 -38.78
N GLN A 369 -19.75 -23.00 -39.28
CA GLN A 369 -20.05 -24.43 -39.30
C GLN A 369 -20.21 -24.96 -37.87
N HIS A 370 -21.21 -25.81 -37.67
CA HIS A 370 -21.46 -26.52 -36.41
C HIS A 370 -20.21 -27.25 -35.91
N ASN A 371 -19.66 -26.85 -34.76
CA ASN A 371 -18.79 -27.74 -33.99
C ASN A 371 -19.67 -28.70 -33.17
N PRO A 372 -19.51 -30.05 -33.24
CA PRO A 372 -20.44 -31.02 -32.65
C PRO A 372 -20.57 -31.04 -31.12
N ARG A 373 -19.95 -30.10 -30.39
CA ARG A 373 -19.91 -30.10 -28.91
C ARG A 373 -20.76 -29.04 -28.22
N GLY A 374 -21.52 -28.23 -28.96
CA GLY A 374 -22.44 -27.26 -28.36
C GLY A 374 -21.75 -26.19 -27.49
N ILE A 375 -20.45 -25.98 -27.67
CA ILE A 375 -19.67 -24.92 -27.04
C ILE A 375 -19.26 -23.95 -28.15
N TRP A 376 -19.79 -22.73 -28.08
CA TRP A 376 -19.37 -21.61 -28.94
C TRP A 376 -17.96 -21.19 -28.53
N GLN A 377 -16.95 -21.64 -29.27
CA GLN A 377 -15.54 -21.33 -29.01
C GLN A 377 -15.13 -20.01 -29.66
N ALA A 378 -14.44 -19.15 -28.91
CA ALA A 378 -14.00 -17.83 -29.34
C ALA A 378 -12.92 -17.84 -30.46
N ASP A 379 -12.33 -19.00 -30.76
CA ASP A 379 -11.44 -19.18 -31.91
C ASP A 379 -12.12 -18.82 -33.23
N ALA A 380 -13.42 -19.13 -33.36
CA ALA A 380 -14.19 -18.78 -34.54
C ALA A 380 -14.42 -17.27 -34.65
N LEU A 381 -14.51 -16.53 -33.54
CA LEU A 381 -14.64 -15.06 -33.53
C LEU A 381 -13.30 -14.36 -33.80
N ARG A 382 -12.18 -14.91 -33.33
CA ARG A 382 -10.83 -14.36 -33.53
C ARG A 382 -10.34 -14.53 -34.97
N GLU A 383 -10.57 -15.70 -35.56
CA GLU A 383 -10.30 -15.94 -36.99
C GLU A 383 -11.26 -15.10 -37.86
N TYR A 384 -12.48 -14.87 -37.38
CA TYR A 384 -13.46 -14.01 -38.03
C TYR A 384 -13.07 -12.52 -37.97
N ASP A 385 -12.69 -11.96 -36.82
CA ASP A 385 -12.23 -10.55 -36.69
C ASP A 385 -11.00 -10.30 -37.59
N GLN A 386 -10.08 -11.27 -37.64
CA GLN A 386 -8.90 -11.22 -38.52
C GLN A 386 -9.28 -11.29 -40.01
N ASN A 387 -10.23 -12.15 -40.38
CA ASN A 387 -10.75 -12.23 -41.75
C ASN A 387 -11.60 -11.00 -42.13
N MET A 388 -12.29 -10.39 -41.16
CA MET A 388 -13.07 -9.18 -41.36
C MET A 388 -12.15 -7.98 -41.60
N MET A 389 -11.06 -7.84 -40.84
CA MET A 389 -10.01 -6.86 -41.11
C MET A 389 -9.38 -7.04 -42.49
N LYS A 390 -9.17 -8.29 -42.95
CA LYS A 390 -8.70 -8.58 -44.32
C LYS A 390 -9.74 -8.25 -45.41
N SER A 391 -11.04 -8.38 -45.14
CA SER A 391 -12.13 -8.01 -46.08
C SER A 391 -12.47 -6.51 -46.10
N SER A 392 -11.85 -5.70 -45.24
CA SER A 392 -12.12 -4.27 -45.11
C SER A 392 -11.63 -3.41 -46.28
N GLU A 393 -10.95 -4.03 -47.26
CA GLU A 393 -10.50 -3.36 -48.49
C GLU A 393 -11.56 -3.32 -49.60
N GLU A 394 -12.66 -4.10 -49.48
CA GLU A 394 -13.75 -4.16 -50.45
C GLU A 394 -14.83 -3.08 -50.21
N ALA A 395 -15.65 -2.80 -51.23
CA ALA A 395 -16.81 -1.93 -51.11
C ALA A 395 -17.82 -2.52 -50.11
N TRP A 396 -18.31 -1.72 -49.16
CA TRP A 396 -19.22 -2.20 -48.14
C TRP A 396 -20.65 -2.30 -48.69
N SER A 397 -21.14 -3.52 -48.84
CA SER A 397 -22.55 -3.80 -49.13
C SER A 397 -23.22 -4.41 -47.90
N ILE A 398 -24.33 -3.82 -47.48
CA ILE A 398 -25.19 -4.33 -46.42
C ILE A 398 -26.19 -5.28 -47.07
N MET A 399 -26.05 -6.58 -46.82
CA MET A 399 -27.15 -7.50 -47.08
C MET A 399 -28.16 -7.31 -45.95
N PHE A 400 -29.21 -6.52 -46.15
CA PHE A 400 -30.17 -6.22 -45.08
C PHE A 400 -31.16 -7.38 -44.83
N LYS A 401 -31.25 -8.35 -45.77
CA LYS A 401 -32.04 -9.58 -45.59
C LYS A 401 -31.30 -10.82 -46.09
N ASN A 402 -31.31 -11.91 -45.30
CA ASN A 402 -30.75 -13.21 -45.70
C ASN A 402 -31.84 -14.18 -46.20
N ARG A 403 -31.60 -14.84 -47.34
CA ARG A 403 -32.55 -15.69 -48.08
C ARG A 403 -32.81 -17.06 -47.43
N THR A 404 -31.97 -17.52 -46.51
CA THR A 404 -31.99 -18.89 -45.99
C THR A 404 -32.76 -19.07 -44.68
N GLY A 405 -33.40 -18.00 -44.18
CA GLY A 405 -34.10 -18.01 -42.89
C GLY A 405 -35.61 -18.26 -42.96
N PRO A 406 -36.25 -18.57 -41.82
CA PRO A 406 -37.70 -18.83 -41.73
C PRO A 406 -38.61 -17.69 -42.23
N PHE A 407 -38.13 -16.44 -42.18
CA PHE A 407 -38.86 -15.24 -42.61
C PHE A 407 -39.06 -15.13 -44.12
N SER A 408 -38.29 -15.86 -44.92
CA SER A 408 -38.44 -15.91 -46.37
C SER A 408 -39.89 -16.21 -46.80
N THR A 409 -40.61 -17.02 -46.02
CA THR A 409 -42.01 -17.37 -46.28
C THR A 409 -43.00 -16.23 -45.98
N ILE A 410 -42.78 -15.45 -44.92
CA ILE A 410 -43.63 -14.29 -44.59
C ILE A 410 -43.36 -13.14 -45.57
N GLU A 411 -42.11 -12.95 -45.95
CA GLU A 411 -41.69 -11.91 -46.88
C GLU A 411 -42.21 -12.15 -48.29
N GLN A 412 -42.22 -13.41 -48.73
CA GLN A 412 -42.89 -13.82 -49.96
C GLN A 412 -44.39 -13.53 -49.91
N LYS A 413 -45.06 -13.76 -48.76
CA LYS A 413 -46.49 -13.41 -48.57
C LYS A 413 -46.76 -11.91 -48.54
N LEU A 414 -45.77 -11.11 -48.14
CA LEU A 414 -45.80 -9.64 -48.17
C LEU A 414 -45.36 -9.07 -49.53
N GLY A 415 -45.01 -9.92 -50.50
CA GLY A 415 -44.57 -9.50 -51.82
C GLY A 415 -43.27 -8.70 -51.80
N TYR A 416 -42.34 -9.03 -50.88
CA TYR A 416 -41.07 -8.32 -50.79
C TYR A 416 -40.25 -8.45 -52.09
N ASN A 417 -39.70 -7.34 -52.56
CA ASN A 417 -38.87 -7.30 -53.76
C ASN A 417 -37.39 -7.48 -53.40
N ASP A 418 -36.86 -8.64 -53.80
CA ASP A 418 -35.47 -9.07 -53.59
C ASP A 418 -34.39 -8.09 -54.12
N SER A 419 -34.73 -7.20 -55.06
CA SER A 419 -33.78 -6.20 -55.55
C SER A 419 -33.34 -5.21 -54.47
N PHE A 420 -34.11 -5.09 -53.38
CA PHE A 420 -33.79 -4.25 -52.23
C PHE A 420 -33.12 -5.01 -51.07
N SER A 421 -32.75 -6.28 -51.24
CA SER A 421 -32.10 -7.07 -50.19
C SER A 421 -30.68 -6.61 -49.88
N THR A 422 -30.02 -5.95 -50.83
CA THR A 422 -28.62 -5.51 -50.70
C THR A 422 -28.55 -4.00 -50.92
N LEU A 423 -27.92 -3.30 -49.97
CA LEU A 423 -27.71 -1.86 -49.99
C LEU A 423 -26.22 -1.57 -50.17
N SER A 424 -25.87 -0.74 -51.15
CA SER A 424 -24.49 -0.32 -51.36
C SER A 424 -24.20 0.91 -50.51
N VAL A 425 -23.22 0.84 -49.60
CA VAL A 425 -22.86 1.94 -48.71
C VAL A 425 -21.87 2.87 -49.40
N ALA A 426 -22.22 4.17 -49.49
CA ALA A 426 -21.34 5.20 -50.01
C ALA A 426 -20.35 5.67 -48.92
N TYR A 427 -20.86 6.12 -47.79
CA TYR A 427 -20.11 6.61 -46.63
C TYR A 427 -21.02 6.58 -45.39
N CYS A 428 -20.51 7.01 -44.24
CA CYS A 428 -21.39 7.30 -43.10
C CYS A 428 -21.00 8.59 -42.39
N LEU A 429 -21.99 9.17 -41.73
CA LEU A 429 -21.80 10.25 -40.77
C LEU A 429 -21.80 9.64 -39.38
N ALA A 430 -20.70 9.79 -38.66
CA ALA A 430 -20.56 9.33 -37.29
C ALA A 430 -20.62 10.53 -36.34
N HIS A 431 -21.58 10.52 -35.42
CA HIS A 431 -21.68 11.55 -34.40
C HIS A 431 -20.49 11.39 -33.46
N ARG A 432 -19.62 12.40 -33.36
CA ARG A 432 -18.57 12.38 -32.35
C ARG A 432 -19.24 12.25 -30.99
N GLY A 433 -18.90 11.17 -30.28
CA GLY A 433 -19.39 10.97 -28.93
C GLY A 433 -19.02 12.16 -28.04
N PRO A 434 -19.70 12.36 -26.89
CA PRO A 434 -19.33 13.40 -25.95
C PRO A 434 -17.84 13.26 -25.61
N THR A 435 -17.02 14.20 -26.09
CA THR A 435 -15.55 14.31 -25.93
C THR A 435 -15.01 13.58 -24.71
N GLU A 436 -14.48 12.34 -24.83
CA GLU A 436 -13.78 11.58 -23.77
C GLU A 436 -14.01 12.13 -22.34
N LYS A 437 -15.23 12.02 -21.81
CA LYS A 437 -15.59 12.70 -20.56
C LYS A 437 -15.20 11.83 -19.37
N CYS A 438 -13.90 11.71 -19.12
CA CYS A 438 -13.39 11.11 -17.89
C CYS A 438 -13.70 11.99 -16.69
N LYS A 439 -13.82 11.35 -15.52
CA LYS A 439 -14.02 12.05 -14.25
C LYS A 439 -12.92 11.69 -13.27
N VAL A 440 -12.54 12.67 -12.44
CA VAL A 440 -11.77 12.40 -11.23
C VAL A 440 -12.74 12.51 -10.06
N ASN A 441 -12.85 11.45 -9.27
CA ASN A 441 -13.80 11.35 -8.17
C ASN A 441 -13.08 11.28 -6.83
N VAL A 442 -13.78 11.69 -5.78
CA VAL A 442 -13.36 11.54 -4.38
C VAL A 442 -14.32 10.57 -3.68
N ALA A 443 -13.79 9.48 -3.15
CA ALA A 443 -14.52 8.54 -2.31
C ALA A 443 -14.63 9.07 -0.88
N ASN A 444 -15.75 9.73 -0.55
CA ASN A 444 -15.94 10.41 0.73
C ASN A 444 -15.88 9.45 1.93
N ASN A 445 -16.39 8.23 1.77
CA ASN A 445 -16.35 7.19 2.80
C ASN A 445 -14.90 6.73 3.12
N ILE A 446 -14.07 6.54 2.10
CA ILE A 446 -12.66 6.16 2.25
C ILE A 446 -11.89 7.32 2.88
N LEU A 447 -12.12 8.55 2.41
CA LEU A 447 -11.50 9.74 2.96
C LEU A 447 -11.86 9.94 4.44
N LEU A 448 -13.11 9.68 4.83
CA LEU A 448 -13.55 9.69 6.24
C LEU A 448 -12.76 8.70 7.09
N VAL A 449 -12.60 7.46 6.64
CA VAL A 449 -11.80 6.43 7.35
C VAL A 449 -10.37 6.91 7.57
N VAL A 450 -9.74 7.51 6.54
CA VAL A 450 -8.39 8.06 6.63
C VAL A 450 -8.33 9.22 7.62
N VAL A 451 -9.28 10.16 7.56
CA VAL A 451 -9.37 11.29 8.49
C VAL A 451 -9.47 10.82 9.94
N ILE A 452 -10.34 9.84 10.22
CA ILE A 452 -10.46 9.23 11.57
C ILE A 452 -9.11 8.64 12.00
N CYS A 453 -8.44 7.87 11.14
CA CYS A 453 -7.14 7.28 11.46
C CYS A 453 -6.08 8.34 11.76
N VAL A 454 -6.04 9.44 11.00
CA VAL A 454 -5.11 10.55 11.21
C VAL A 454 -5.38 11.24 12.54
N PHE A 455 -6.63 11.54 12.88
CA PHE A 455 -6.96 12.15 14.19
C PHE A 455 -6.67 11.21 15.36
N CYS A 456 -6.96 9.91 15.24
CA CYS A 456 -6.54 8.93 16.25
C CYS A 456 -5.02 8.95 16.46
N LYS A 457 -4.22 9.00 15.38
CA LYS A 457 -2.76 9.14 15.47
C LYS A 457 -2.36 10.44 16.16
N VAL A 458 -2.96 11.57 15.80
CA VAL A 458 -2.66 12.87 16.44
C VAL A 458 -2.92 12.81 17.94
N SER A 459 -4.04 12.22 18.36
CA SER A 459 -4.36 12.00 19.78
C SER A 459 -3.29 11.14 20.46
N ILE A 460 -2.91 10.01 19.86
CA ILE A 460 -1.85 9.14 20.41
C ILE A 460 -0.52 9.88 20.51
N CYS A 461 -0.11 10.59 19.45
CA CYS A 461 1.14 11.35 19.41
C CYS A 461 1.17 12.43 20.51
N THR A 462 0.05 13.14 20.69
CA THR A 462 -0.10 14.16 21.73
C THR A 462 -0.02 13.54 23.13
N LEU A 463 -0.68 12.40 23.35
CA LEU A 463 -0.58 11.64 24.61
C LEU A 463 0.86 11.22 24.91
N VAL A 464 1.62 10.76 23.90
CA VAL A 464 3.05 10.42 24.09
C VAL A 464 3.87 11.65 24.49
N VAL A 465 3.66 12.80 23.84
CA VAL A 465 4.39 14.03 24.17
C VAL A 465 4.12 14.50 25.59
N VAL A 466 2.87 14.41 26.06
CA VAL A 466 2.43 14.97 27.35
C VAL A 466 2.65 14.00 28.52
N LEU A 467 2.37 12.71 28.31
CA LEU A 467 2.29 11.72 29.40
C LEU A 467 3.53 10.82 29.51
N LEU A 468 4.30 10.61 28.44
CA LEU A 468 5.45 9.71 28.54
C LEU A 468 6.53 10.35 29.44
N PRO A 469 7.08 9.66 30.44
CA PRO A 469 8.14 10.18 31.31
C PRO A 469 9.44 10.47 30.55
N ALA A 470 10.29 11.36 31.10
CA ALA A 470 11.57 11.73 30.49
C ALA A 470 12.64 10.60 30.55
N GLU A 471 12.43 9.60 31.41
CA GLU A 471 13.42 8.56 31.75
C GLU A 471 13.56 7.42 30.73
N SER A 472 12.96 7.55 29.54
CA SER A 472 13.12 6.53 28.48
C SER A 472 14.40 6.77 27.68
N PHE A 473 15.19 5.71 27.43
CA PHE A 473 16.47 5.79 26.72
C PHE A 473 16.27 5.81 25.21
N VAL A 474 15.93 7.00 24.73
CA VAL A 474 15.62 7.25 23.32
C VAL A 474 16.87 7.19 22.45
N THR A 475 18.03 7.57 23.00
CA THR A 475 19.34 7.51 22.33
C THR A 475 20.31 6.60 23.10
N PRO A 476 21.32 6.01 22.44
CA PRO A 476 22.39 5.27 23.13
C PRO A 476 23.15 6.11 24.16
N GLY A 477 23.25 7.42 23.95
CA GLY A 477 23.86 8.31 24.93
C GLY A 477 23.04 8.43 26.22
N ASP A 478 21.71 8.36 26.15
CA ASP A 478 20.85 8.32 27.36
C ASP A 478 21.18 7.09 28.21
N ALA A 479 21.39 5.95 27.55
CA ALA A 479 21.77 4.72 28.21
C ALA A 479 23.18 4.80 28.81
N ILE A 480 24.18 5.26 28.04
CA ILE A 480 25.55 5.44 28.54
C ILE A 480 25.57 6.41 29.74
N ASN A 481 24.86 7.53 29.65
CA ASN A 481 24.73 8.47 30.77
C ASN A 481 24.15 7.79 32.02
N SER A 482 23.07 7.01 31.86
CA SER A 482 22.48 6.29 32.98
C SER A 482 23.39 5.20 33.55
N PHE A 483 24.09 4.44 32.71
CA PHE A 483 25.00 3.38 33.15
C PHE A 483 26.25 3.94 33.83
N LEU A 484 26.75 5.11 33.40
CA LEU A 484 27.85 5.79 34.10
C LEU A 484 27.42 6.31 35.47
N CYS A 485 26.25 6.96 35.56
CA CYS A 485 25.73 7.48 36.83
C CYS A 485 25.32 6.37 37.81
N GLN A 486 24.83 5.24 37.28
CA GLN A 486 24.40 4.08 38.06
C GLN A 486 24.91 2.82 37.35
N PRO A 487 26.12 2.33 37.66
CA PRO A 487 26.70 1.12 37.06
C PRO A 487 25.82 -0.11 37.26
N ASP A 488 25.80 -1.00 36.26
CA ASP A 488 25.00 -2.21 36.30
C ASP A 488 25.80 -3.41 36.79
N VAL A 489 25.43 -3.92 37.96
CA VAL A 489 26.07 -5.08 38.60
C VAL A 489 26.10 -6.32 37.72
N THR A 490 25.14 -6.52 36.82
CA THR A 490 25.06 -7.71 35.95
C THR A 490 26.15 -7.77 34.88
N THR A 491 26.82 -6.65 34.62
CA THR A 491 27.86 -6.52 33.58
C THR A 491 29.24 -6.18 34.15
N SER A 492 29.37 -6.23 35.48
CA SER A 492 30.64 -5.94 36.15
C SER A 492 31.69 -6.98 35.77
N GLY A 493 32.89 -6.52 35.39
CA GLY A 493 33.99 -7.39 34.98
C GLY A 493 33.84 -8.02 33.59
N VAL A 494 32.99 -7.45 32.73
CA VAL A 494 32.73 -7.92 31.35
C VAL A 494 33.13 -6.87 30.31
N SER A 495 34.19 -6.11 30.57
CA SER A 495 34.56 -4.91 29.80
C SER A 495 34.90 -5.16 28.31
N THR A 496 35.18 -6.42 27.96
CA THR A 496 35.51 -6.86 26.60
C THR A 496 34.33 -7.45 25.83
N GLY A 497 33.14 -7.55 26.45
CA GLY A 497 31.97 -8.22 25.89
C GLY A 497 31.41 -7.52 24.65
N ASP A 498 31.32 -8.24 23.53
CA ASP A 498 30.68 -7.75 22.31
C ASP A 498 29.26 -8.31 22.12
N VAL A 499 28.54 -7.77 21.14
CA VAL A 499 27.17 -8.21 20.80
C VAL A 499 27.07 -9.70 20.47
N GLY A 500 28.13 -10.31 19.93
CA GLY A 500 28.18 -11.73 19.65
C GLY A 500 28.30 -12.56 20.91
N ASP A 501 29.12 -12.13 21.87
CA ASP A 501 29.29 -12.79 23.17
C ASP A 501 27.95 -12.80 23.94
N PHE A 502 27.29 -11.65 24.09
CA PHE A 502 25.99 -11.56 24.79
C PHE A 502 24.85 -12.28 24.04
N HIS A 503 24.88 -12.31 22.71
CA HIS A 503 23.90 -13.07 21.94
C HIS A 503 24.09 -14.59 22.11
N ARG A 504 25.32 -15.09 22.29
CA ARG A 504 25.52 -16.53 22.59
C ARG A 504 25.01 -16.86 23.99
N LEU A 505 25.27 -16.00 24.97
CA LEU A 505 24.78 -16.14 26.34
C LEU A 505 23.25 -16.25 26.39
N GLU A 506 22.56 -15.32 25.73
CA GLU A 506 21.09 -15.28 25.71
C GLU A 506 20.48 -16.53 25.06
N TYR A 507 21.16 -17.13 24.07
CA TYR A 507 20.73 -18.37 23.42
C TYR A 507 21.05 -19.64 24.21
N ALA A 508 22.06 -19.62 25.10
CA ALA A 508 22.44 -20.78 25.91
C ALA A 508 21.47 -21.01 27.09
N LEU A 509 20.90 -19.95 27.66
CA LEU A 509 20.03 -19.98 28.85
C LEU A 509 18.72 -20.81 28.75
N PRO A 510 18.02 -20.92 27.60
CA PRO A 510 16.80 -21.72 27.50
C PRO A 510 17.02 -23.24 27.47
N HIS A 511 18.27 -23.73 27.41
CA HIS A 511 18.56 -25.15 27.26
C HIS A 511 18.93 -25.82 28.60
N PRO A 512 18.04 -26.63 29.21
CA PRO A 512 18.26 -27.26 30.53
C PRO A 512 19.36 -28.33 30.56
N LEU A 513 20.03 -28.59 29.44
CA LEU A 513 21.15 -29.54 29.30
C LEU A 513 22.47 -28.88 28.90
N ALA A 514 22.50 -27.56 28.74
CA ALA A 514 23.75 -26.86 28.51
C ALA A 514 24.49 -26.76 29.85
N GLU A 515 25.40 -27.70 30.12
CA GLU A 515 26.51 -27.41 31.04
C GLU A 515 27.09 -26.06 30.61
N ILE A 516 27.12 -25.09 31.54
CA ILE A 516 27.75 -23.79 31.30
C ILE A 516 29.24 -24.07 31.10
N SER A 517 29.65 -24.31 29.85
CA SER A 517 31.04 -24.58 29.50
C SER A 517 31.93 -23.42 29.94
N ASP A 518 33.22 -23.66 30.18
CA ASP A 518 34.22 -22.62 30.52
C ASP A 518 34.19 -21.40 29.57
N GLU A 519 33.71 -21.57 28.33
CA GLU A 519 33.50 -20.49 27.34
C GLU A 519 32.48 -19.42 27.80
N TYR A 520 31.55 -19.73 28.71
CA TYR A 520 30.53 -18.83 29.26
C TYR A 520 30.85 -18.33 30.67
N ALA A 521 32.00 -18.73 31.24
CA ALA A 521 32.42 -18.32 32.57
C ALA A 521 32.69 -16.80 32.72
N PHE A 522 32.75 -16.06 31.61
CA PHE A 522 32.94 -14.61 31.61
C PHE A 522 31.73 -13.80 32.10
N VAL A 523 30.53 -14.41 32.15
CA VAL A 523 29.32 -13.83 32.80
C VAL A 523 28.98 -14.59 34.09
N SER A 524 29.92 -15.42 34.57
CA SER A 524 29.78 -16.03 35.90
C SER A 524 29.85 -14.96 36.98
N HIS A 525 29.45 -15.30 38.20
CA HIS A 525 29.56 -14.40 39.35
C HIS A 525 31.01 -13.97 39.69
N VAL A 526 32.01 -14.59 39.05
CA VAL A 526 33.43 -14.25 39.23
C VAL A 526 33.96 -13.61 37.94
N PRO A 527 34.28 -12.32 37.94
CA PRO A 527 34.99 -11.64 36.84
C PRO A 527 36.27 -12.40 36.46
N ARG A 528 36.48 -12.67 35.16
CA ARG A 528 37.72 -13.29 34.64
C ARG A 528 38.33 -12.38 33.57
N ALA A 529 39.64 -12.18 33.63
CA ALA A 529 40.32 -11.35 32.64
C ALA A 529 40.37 -12.06 31.27
N ARG A 530 40.10 -11.30 30.20
CA ARG A 530 40.09 -11.81 28.82
C ARG A 530 41.07 -11.03 27.96
N ALA A 531 41.85 -11.76 27.16
CA ALA A 531 42.77 -11.15 26.21
C ALA A 531 42.01 -10.37 25.14
N TRP A 532 42.34 -9.09 24.96
CA TRP A 532 41.72 -8.26 23.94
C TRP A 532 42.06 -8.74 22.53
N GLN A 533 41.04 -8.87 21.70
CA GLN A 533 41.17 -9.27 20.32
C GLN A 533 40.82 -8.10 19.41
N GLN A 534 41.83 -7.38 18.93
CA GLN A 534 41.63 -6.27 18.00
C GLN A 534 41.07 -6.80 16.67
N LYS A 535 39.78 -6.59 16.44
CA LYS A 535 39.09 -7.04 15.22
C LYS A 535 38.69 -5.83 14.39
N ARG A 536 39.45 -5.52 13.34
CA ARG A 536 39.04 -4.54 12.31
C ARG A 536 37.90 -5.09 11.46
N ARG A 537 36.67 -5.01 11.99
CA ARG A 537 35.46 -5.55 11.35
C ARG A 537 34.91 -4.59 10.30
N ARG A 538 34.42 -5.14 9.20
CA ARG A 538 33.50 -4.41 8.30
C ARG A 538 32.15 -4.27 9.00
N ILE A 539 31.43 -3.18 8.76
CA ILE A 539 30.12 -2.94 9.39
C ILE A 539 29.16 -4.11 9.11
N CYS A 540 29.21 -4.69 7.90
CA CYS A 540 28.38 -5.83 7.54
C CYS A 540 28.54 -7.05 8.46
N SER A 541 29.74 -7.26 9.00
CA SER A 541 30.06 -8.40 9.89
C SER A 541 29.67 -8.19 11.35
N ILE A 542 29.38 -6.94 11.74
CA ILE A 542 28.92 -6.59 13.10
C ILE A 542 27.40 -6.75 13.19
N MET A 543 26.68 -6.43 12.12
CA MET A 543 25.23 -6.50 12.10
C MET A 543 24.75 -7.96 12.23
N PRO A 544 23.77 -8.24 13.12
CA PRO A 544 23.24 -9.58 13.26
C PRO A 544 22.60 -10.04 11.95
N ARG A 545 22.74 -11.33 11.61
CA ARG A 545 22.09 -11.93 10.41
C ARG A 545 20.58 -11.69 10.39
N SER A 546 19.98 -11.59 11.59
CA SER A 546 18.57 -11.25 11.78
C SER A 546 18.18 -9.88 11.21
N ALA A 547 19.05 -8.88 11.31
CA ALA A 547 18.80 -7.56 10.76
C ALA A 547 18.87 -7.55 9.22
N TRP A 548 19.83 -8.29 8.65
CA TRP A 548 19.97 -8.41 7.19
C TRP A 548 18.78 -9.10 6.55
N TRP A 549 18.34 -10.25 7.07
CA TRP A 549 17.20 -10.96 6.49
C TRP A 549 15.92 -10.12 6.58
N ARG A 550 15.67 -9.44 7.71
CA ARG A 550 14.48 -8.58 7.88
C ARG A 550 14.46 -7.41 6.88
N ALA A 551 15.62 -6.89 6.50
CA ALA A 551 15.74 -5.82 5.51
C ALA A 551 15.60 -6.31 4.06
N TYR A 552 16.21 -7.46 3.73
CA TYR A 552 16.30 -7.93 2.34
C TYR A 552 15.20 -8.89 1.92
N ALA A 553 14.56 -9.62 2.84
CA ALA A 553 13.44 -10.51 2.50
C ALA A 553 12.27 -9.78 1.80
N PRO A 554 11.73 -8.65 2.32
CA PRO A 554 10.64 -7.94 1.64
C PRO A 554 11.11 -7.29 0.33
N VAL A 555 12.36 -6.83 0.24
CA VAL A 555 12.93 -6.26 -0.99
C VAL A 555 13.06 -7.33 -2.07
N ALA A 556 13.62 -8.50 -1.74
CA ALA A 556 13.75 -9.62 -2.67
C ALA A 556 12.38 -10.11 -3.16
N ALA A 557 11.42 -10.26 -2.24
CA ALA A 557 10.04 -10.62 -2.60
C ALA A 557 9.41 -9.59 -3.55
N SER A 558 9.60 -8.29 -3.28
CA SER A 558 9.10 -7.21 -4.14
C SER A 558 9.73 -7.26 -5.53
N LEU A 559 11.04 -7.47 -5.64
CA LEU A 559 11.74 -7.58 -6.93
C LEU A 559 11.30 -8.80 -7.73
N VAL A 560 11.07 -9.95 -7.07
CA VAL A 560 10.52 -11.14 -7.73
C VAL A 560 9.13 -10.84 -8.29
N VAL A 561 8.22 -10.28 -7.47
CA VAL A 561 6.87 -9.92 -7.91
C VAL A 561 6.91 -8.90 -9.05
N LEU A 562 7.70 -7.83 -8.95
CA LEU A 562 7.86 -6.84 -10.01
C LEU A 562 8.43 -7.45 -11.31
N THR A 563 9.33 -8.41 -11.21
CA THR A 563 9.88 -9.12 -12.37
C THR A 563 8.78 -9.94 -13.06
N ILE A 564 8.01 -10.73 -12.30
CA ILE A 564 6.88 -11.49 -12.84
C ILE A 564 5.85 -10.55 -13.47
N LEU A 565 5.49 -9.45 -12.79
CA LEU A 565 4.56 -8.45 -13.32
C LEU A 565 5.08 -7.79 -14.60
N THR A 566 6.39 -7.52 -14.69
CA THR A 566 7.01 -6.96 -15.90
C THR A 566 6.92 -7.93 -17.07
N VAL A 567 7.19 -9.21 -16.86
CA VAL A 567 7.07 -10.26 -17.88
C VAL A 567 5.61 -10.40 -18.34
N MET A 568 4.67 -10.50 -17.39
CA MET A 568 3.24 -10.59 -17.70
C MET A 568 2.75 -9.35 -18.45
N ALA A 569 3.21 -8.16 -18.07
CA ALA A 569 2.86 -6.91 -18.73
C ALA A 569 3.46 -6.78 -20.15
N TYR A 570 4.65 -7.35 -20.36
CA TYR A 570 5.31 -7.40 -21.66
C TYR A 570 4.60 -8.34 -22.63
N GLU A 571 4.28 -9.56 -22.18
CA GLU A 571 3.53 -10.55 -22.95
C GLU A 571 2.12 -10.05 -23.26
N GLY A 572 1.42 -9.53 -22.25
CA GLY A 572 0.05 -9.01 -22.38
C GLY A 572 -0.08 -7.77 -23.25
N ASN A 573 1.03 -7.11 -23.61
CA ASN A 573 1.04 -5.92 -24.46
C ASN A 573 1.81 -6.12 -25.77
N ASN A 574 1.70 -7.32 -26.36
CA ASN A 574 2.32 -7.66 -27.64
C ASN A 574 3.83 -7.33 -27.69
N HIS A 575 4.56 -7.66 -26.64
CA HIS A 575 6.02 -7.47 -26.57
C HIS A 575 6.45 -6.00 -26.64
N ASN A 576 5.65 -5.09 -26.09
CA ASN A 576 5.94 -3.65 -26.11
C ASN A 576 5.68 -3.01 -24.75
N PHE A 577 6.54 -2.05 -24.35
CA PHE A 577 6.34 -1.20 -23.16
C PHE A 577 5.84 0.21 -23.51
N GLY A 578 5.75 0.56 -24.79
CA GLY A 578 5.48 1.91 -25.31
C GLY A 578 4.05 2.45 -25.10
N ARG A 579 3.28 1.92 -24.15
CA ARG A 579 2.02 2.53 -23.71
C ARG A 579 2.27 3.68 -22.73
N SER A 580 1.25 4.50 -22.54
CA SER A 580 1.30 5.68 -21.69
C SER A 580 1.56 5.33 -20.21
N PHE A 581 2.37 6.15 -19.52
CA PHE A 581 2.70 5.97 -18.10
C PHE A 581 1.49 6.19 -17.18
N GLY A 582 1.16 5.21 -16.32
CA GLY A 582 0.07 5.32 -15.34
C GLY A 582 -1.31 4.96 -15.91
N HIS A 583 -2.33 5.73 -15.51
CA HIS A 583 -3.75 5.44 -15.71
C HIS A 583 -4.15 5.50 -17.20
N ASP A 584 -4.15 4.34 -17.86
CA ASP A 584 -4.60 4.13 -19.24
C ASP A 584 -5.56 2.94 -19.21
N GLY A 585 -6.82 3.14 -19.63
CA GLY A 585 -7.91 2.15 -19.44
C GLY A 585 -7.77 0.86 -20.25
N ALA A 586 -6.74 0.77 -21.09
CA ALA A 586 -6.59 -0.29 -22.07
C ALA A 586 -5.94 -1.59 -21.55
N THR A 587 -5.55 -1.69 -20.26
CA THR A 587 -4.88 -2.86 -19.66
C THR A 587 -5.56 -3.31 -18.37
N LEU A 588 -6.61 -4.10 -18.51
CA LEU A 588 -7.41 -4.63 -17.40
C LEU A 588 -6.79 -5.92 -16.83
N LEU A 589 -6.63 -5.98 -15.51
CA LEU A 589 -6.21 -7.16 -14.75
C LEU A 589 -7.45 -7.99 -14.35
N VAL A 590 -8.13 -8.57 -15.33
CA VAL A 590 -9.41 -9.30 -15.12
C VAL A 590 -9.24 -10.60 -14.31
N LYS A 591 -8.03 -11.18 -14.27
CA LYS A 591 -7.77 -12.51 -13.67
C LYS A 591 -7.45 -12.57 -12.17
N ALA A 592 -7.45 -11.47 -11.45
CA ALA A 592 -7.08 -11.53 -10.03
C ALA A 592 -8.21 -12.13 -9.18
N VAL A 593 -8.00 -13.35 -8.64
CA VAL A 593 -8.92 -14.07 -7.73
C VAL A 593 -9.40 -13.18 -6.56
N PHE A 594 -8.54 -12.27 -6.09
CA PHE A 594 -8.84 -11.33 -5.02
C PHE A 594 -9.55 -10.03 -5.48
N GLY A 595 -9.68 -9.79 -6.78
CA GLY A 595 -10.31 -8.59 -7.37
C GLY A 595 -11.81 -8.70 -7.61
N ARG A 596 -12.45 -9.83 -7.25
CA ARG A 596 -13.88 -10.09 -7.48
C ARG A 596 -14.85 -9.25 -6.63
N THR A 597 -14.33 -8.55 -5.62
CA THR A 597 -15.11 -7.63 -4.77
C THR A 597 -14.47 -6.25 -4.77
N PHE A 598 -15.27 -5.20 -4.52
CA PHE A 598 -14.77 -3.83 -4.49
C PHE A 598 -13.64 -3.67 -3.47
N LEU A 599 -13.84 -4.19 -2.27
CA LEU A 599 -12.82 -4.19 -1.23
C LEU A 599 -11.58 -5.00 -1.65
N GLY A 600 -11.76 -6.12 -2.34
CA GLY A 600 -10.67 -6.95 -2.83
C GLY A 600 -9.83 -6.26 -3.91
N GLY A 601 -10.46 -5.55 -4.86
CA GLY A 601 -9.78 -4.72 -5.86
C GLY A 601 -8.99 -3.57 -5.22
N LEU A 602 -9.58 -2.90 -4.22
CA LEU A 602 -8.90 -1.87 -3.42
C LEU A 602 -7.65 -2.40 -2.73
N ILE A 603 -7.76 -3.54 -2.05
CA ILE A 603 -6.63 -4.16 -1.35
C ILE A 603 -5.56 -4.57 -2.35
N LEU A 604 -5.93 -5.19 -3.48
CA LEU A 604 -4.98 -5.64 -4.49
C LEU A 604 -4.19 -4.47 -5.11
N ALA A 605 -4.86 -3.37 -5.45
CA ALA A 605 -4.20 -2.19 -6.00
C ALA A 605 -3.22 -1.54 -5.00
N ASN A 606 -3.42 -1.74 -3.70
CA ASN A 606 -2.67 -1.05 -2.65
C ASN A 606 -1.77 -1.94 -1.79
N ILE A 607 -1.80 -3.27 -1.93
CA ILE A 607 -0.97 -4.17 -1.11
C ILE A 607 0.53 -3.91 -1.30
N GLY A 608 0.95 -3.51 -2.51
CA GLY A 608 2.32 -3.09 -2.79
C GLY A 608 2.76 -1.88 -1.96
N GLN A 609 1.84 -0.97 -1.64
CA GLN A 609 2.10 0.20 -0.79
C GLN A 609 2.44 -0.23 0.64
N LEU A 610 1.75 -1.25 1.17
CA LEU A 610 2.05 -1.78 2.50
C LEU A 610 3.44 -2.44 2.53
N ILE A 611 3.78 -3.22 1.49
CA ILE A 611 5.10 -3.86 1.36
C ILE A 611 6.20 -2.81 1.28
N LEU A 612 6.03 -1.75 0.48
CA LEU A 612 7.00 -0.65 0.38
C LEU A 612 7.22 0.06 1.72
N SER A 613 6.16 0.25 2.51
CA SER A 613 6.27 0.84 3.84
C SER A 613 7.12 -0.03 4.76
N TRP A 614 6.94 -1.36 4.69
CA TRP A 614 7.79 -2.30 5.42
C TRP A 614 9.25 -2.23 4.94
N CYS A 615 9.49 -2.21 3.62
CA CYS A 615 10.83 -1.99 3.06
C CYS A 615 11.47 -0.72 3.61
N TYR A 616 10.74 0.40 3.66
CA TYR A 616 11.21 1.66 4.25
C TYR A 616 11.58 1.51 5.72
N PHE A 617 10.71 0.93 6.56
CA PHE A 617 11.00 0.72 7.98
C PHE A 617 12.24 -0.16 8.20
N ALA A 618 12.39 -1.22 7.41
CA ALA A 618 13.51 -2.14 7.51
C ALA A 618 14.83 -1.49 7.04
N TYR A 619 14.80 -0.74 5.94
CA TYR A 619 15.93 0.08 5.48
C TYR A 619 16.33 1.14 6.51
N ASN A 620 15.36 1.87 7.03
CA ASN A 620 15.58 2.90 8.05
C ASN A 620 16.19 2.29 9.31
N SER A 621 15.69 1.13 9.78
CA SER A 621 16.26 0.42 10.93
C SER A 621 17.71 0.00 10.70
N LEU A 622 18.02 -0.59 9.54
CA LEU A 622 19.39 -1.02 9.19
C LEU A 622 20.36 0.17 9.11
N LEU A 623 20.00 1.23 8.39
CA LEU A 623 20.84 2.43 8.28
C LEU A 623 21.02 3.13 9.64
N THR A 624 20.00 3.10 10.49
CA THR A 624 20.08 3.65 11.85
C THR A 624 21.07 2.86 12.70
N ARG A 625 21.01 1.52 12.69
CA ARG A 625 21.98 0.64 13.37
C ARG A 625 23.41 0.94 12.93
N ILE A 626 23.64 1.04 11.62
CA ILE A 626 24.96 1.37 11.06
C ILE A 626 25.49 2.71 11.60
N HIS A 627 24.63 3.72 11.71
CA HIS A 627 25.02 5.03 12.24
C HIS A 627 25.25 5.02 13.74
N VAL A 628 24.47 4.24 14.50
CA VAL A 628 24.67 4.04 15.94
C VAL A 628 26.04 3.42 16.20
N GLU A 629 26.38 2.35 15.49
CA GLU A 629 27.71 1.72 15.62
C GLU A 629 28.84 2.69 15.27
N LYS A 630 28.68 3.49 14.20
CA LYS A 630 29.65 4.53 13.85
C LYS A 630 29.80 5.56 14.96
N GLU A 631 28.71 6.00 15.57
CA GLU A 631 28.70 6.96 16.67
C GLU A 631 29.41 6.39 17.90
N LEU A 632 29.06 5.18 18.32
CA LEU A 632 29.69 4.50 19.46
C LEU A 632 31.19 4.30 19.22
N ASN A 633 31.57 3.77 18.05
CA ASN A 633 32.97 3.52 17.73
C ASN A 633 33.82 4.80 17.72
N SER A 634 33.19 5.94 17.45
CA SER A 634 33.86 7.24 17.40
C SER A 634 34.38 7.74 18.76
N TYR A 635 33.92 7.15 19.88
CA TYR A 635 34.43 7.41 21.23
C TYR A 635 35.76 6.69 21.51
N SER A 636 36.16 5.67 20.75
CA SER A 636 37.49 5.06 20.90
C SER A 636 38.62 5.93 20.31
N THR A 637 38.27 6.76 19.31
CA THR A 637 39.24 7.54 18.54
C THR A 637 39.50 8.94 19.09
N SER A 638 38.56 9.52 19.83
CA SER A 638 38.61 10.95 20.21
C SER A 638 37.68 11.24 21.39
N PHE A 639 38.07 12.19 22.25
CA PHE A 639 37.21 12.71 23.33
C PHE A 639 35.98 13.44 22.78
N LYS A 640 34.80 12.99 23.17
CA LYS A 640 33.51 13.52 22.69
C LYS A 640 32.49 13.59 23.83
N ALA A 641 31.63 14.59 23.78
CA ALA A 641 30.51 14.69 24.70
C ALA A 641 29.38 13.73 24.30
N LEU A 642 28.66 13.18 25.28
CA LEU A 642 27.52 12.33 25.03
C LEU A 642 26.39 13.09 24.33
N ARG A 643 25.71 12.40 23.41
CA ARG A 643 24.49 12.89 22.76
C ARG A 643 23.29 12.30 23.48
N VAL A 644 22.58 13.13 24.24
CA VAL A 644 21.47 12.72 25.11
C VAL A 644 20.19 13.51 24.79
N SER A 645 19.06 13.01 25.28
CA SER A 645 17.74 13.61 25.14
C SER A 645 17.60 14.90 25.95
N PHE A 646 18.15 14.92 27.17
CA PHE A 646 18.11 16.05 28.10
C PHE A 646 19.55 16.35 28.56
N PRO A 647 20.23 17.31 27.92
CA PRO A 647 21.67 17.51 28.14
C PRO A 647 21.96 18.28 29.43
N GLU A 648 23.01 17.84 30.13
CA GLU A 648 23.60 18.54 31.28
C GLU A 648 25.12 18.71 31.08
N GLY A 649 25.71 19.74 31.69
CA GLY A 649 27.14 20.01 31.58
C GLY A 649 27.63 20.21 30.13
N LYS A 650 28.62 19.42 29.70
CA LYS A 650 29.19 19.48 28.33
C LYS A 650 28.44 18.60 27.33
N GLN A 651 27.39 17.89 27.75
CA GLN A 651 26.61 17.00 26.89
C GLN A 651 25.92 17.79 25.76
N SER A 652 25.62 17.09 24.68
CA SER A 652 24.98 17.67 23.50
C SER A 652 23.60 17.07 23.27
N VAL A 653 22.72 17.88 22.67
CA VAL A 653 21.40 17.44 22.20
C VAL A 653 21.30 17.67 20.70
N THR A 654 20.54 16.81 20.01
CA THR A 654 20.23 16.99 18.59
C THR A 654 18.74 16.85 18.32
N TRP A 655 18.26 17.51 17.27
CA TRP A 655 16.88 17.40 16.81
C TRP A 655 16.53 16.05 16.18
N ARG A 656 17.54 15.26 15.77
CA ARG A 656 17.36 13.89 15.25
C ARG A 656 17.35 12.90 16.40
N LEU A 657 16.45 11.92 16.32
CA LEU A 657 16.52 10.70 17.12
C LEU A 657 17.87 10.03 16.86
N GLN A 658 18.08 9.48 15.67
CA GLN A 658 19.28 8.68 15.42
C GLN A 658 19.81 8.79 13.99
N LEU A 659 19.00 8.62 12.94
CA LEU A 659 19.48 8.80 11.56
C LEU A 659 19.67 10.30 11.23
N PRO A 660 20.86 10.73 10.75
CA PRO A 660 21.06 12.10 10.28
C PRO A 660 20.11 12.47 9.12
N TYR A 661 19.57 13.70 9.10
CA TYR A 661 18.66 14.13 8.01
C TYR A 661 19.29 14.08 6.62
N LYS A 662 20.61 14.21 6.50
CA LYS A 662 21.34 13.98 5.24
C LYS A 662 21.12 12.59 4.64
N PHE A 663 20.69 11.60 5.43
CA PHE A 663 20.31 10.27 4.98
C PHE A 663 18.81 10.02 5.15
N GLY A 664 18.20 10.54 6.22
CA GLY A 664 16.77 10.37 6.48
C GLY A 664 15.86 11.07 5.47
N ILE A 665 16.18 12.31 5.06
CA ILE A 665 15.37 13.05 4.08
C ILE A 665 15.44 12.38 2.70
N PRO A 666 16.62 12.05 2.14
CA PRO A 666 16.68 11.30 0.88
C PRO A 666 15.95 9.95 0.95
N LEU A 667 16.08 9.21 2.05
CA LEU A 667 15.36 7.94 2.23
C LEU A 667 13.84 8.12 2.20
N LEU A 668 13.32 9.17 2.85
CA LEU A 668 11.91 9.51 2.82
C LEU A 668 11.44 9.93 1.42
N LEU A 669 12.22 10.75 0.70
CA LEU A 669 11.91 11.17 -0.67
C LEU A 669 11.90 9.99 -1.65
N ILE A 670 12.86 9.07 -1.53
CA ILE A 670 12.90 7.83 -2.30
C ILE A 670 11.69 6.97 -1.99
N SER A 671 11.28 6.89 -0.72
CA SER A 671 10.05 6.19 -0.32
C SER A 671 8.83 6.82 -1.02
N ILE A 672 8.66 8.14 -0.95
CA ILE A 672 7.56 8.86 -1.62
C ILE A 672 7.55 8.55 -3.13
N LEU A 673 8.72 8.58 -3.77
CA LEU A 673 8.85 8.25 -5.20
C LEU A 673 8.42 6.81 -5.49
N LEU A 674 8.88 5.82 -4.72
CA LEU A 674 8.51 4.41 -4.92
C LEU A 674 7.02 4.17 -4.71
N HIS A 675 6.41 4.80 -3.70
CA HIS A 675 4.98 4.73 -3.43
C HIS A 675 4.15 5.32 -4.60
N TRP A 676 4.57 6.48 -5.12
CA TRP A 676 3.93 7.12 -6.27
C TRP A 676 4.12 6.31 -7.58
N LEU A 677 5.30 5.74 -7.82
CA LEU A 677 5.52 4.85 -8.97
C LEU A 677 4.64 3.59 -8.87
N THR A 678 4.49 3.04 -7.67
CA THR A 678 3.64 1.87 -7.42
C THR A 678 2.16 2.18 -7.60
N SER A 679 1.69 3.38 -7.21
CA SER A 679 0.30 3.80 -7.44
C SER A 679 -0.02 4.02 -8.91
N ASN A 680 1.00 4.17 -9.77
CA ASN A 680 0.85 4.22 -11.22
C ASN A 680 1.11 2.85 -11.89
N SER A 681 1.61 1.86 -11.15
CA SER A 681 1.92 0.53 -11.66
C SER A 681 0.70 -0.38 -11.67
N ILE A 682 -0.05 -0.40 -10.57
CA ILE A 682 -1.33 -1.11 -10.42
C ILE A 682 -2.28 -0.14 -9.72
N PHE A 683 -3.46 0.08 -10.31
CA PHE A 683 -4.41 1.06 -9.83
C PHE A 683 -5.85 0.61 -10.03
N LEU A 684 -6.76 1.23 -9.30
CA LEU A 684 -8.20 1.03 -9.47
C LEU A 684 -8.69 1.89 -10.63
N LEU A 685 -9.51 1.32 -11.51
CA LEU A 685 -10.20 2.03 -12.58
C LEU A 685 -11.69 1.68 -12.51
N ILE A 686 -12.54 2.70 -12.56
CA ILE A 686 -13.99 2.50 -12.69
C ILE A 686 -14.38 2.81 -14.12
N ILE A 687 -15.13 1.92 -14.76
CA ILE A 687 -15.60 2.10 -16.13
C ILE A 687 -17.10 2.29 -16.11
N GLU A 688 -17.57 3.39 -16.69
CA GLU A 688 -18.98 3.74 -16.88
C GLU A 688 -19.40 3.52 -18.34
N GLY A 689 -20.71 3.50 -18.63
CA GLY A 689 -21.24 3.44 -20.01
C GLY A 689 -21.77 2.07 -20.46
N GLY A 690 -21.75 1.07 -19.58
CA GLY A 690 -22.45 -0.20 -19.79
C GLY A 690 -21.81 -1.16 -20.80
N PHE A 691 -20.63 -0.83 -21.35
CA PHE A 691 -19.97 -1.70 -22.34
C PHE A 691 -19.53 -3.05 -21.74
N TRP A 692 -19.21 -3.13 -20.46
CA TRP A 692 -18.82 -4.38 -19.82
C TRP A 692 -19.98 -4.96 -19.00
N LYS A 693 -20.42 -6.18 -19.33
CA LYS A 693 -21.47 -6.89 -18.56
C LYS A 693 -20.86 -7.86 -17.55
N SER A 694 -21.47 -7.92 -16.36
CA SER A 694 -21.10 -8.86 -15.29
C SER A 694 -21.39 -10.32 -15.70
N VAL A 695 -20.42 -11.22 -15.48
CA VAL A 695 -20.62 -12.67 -15.65
C VAL A 695 -21.12 -13.26 -14.34
N GLY A 696 -22.35 -13.78 -14.37
CA GLY A 696 -22.89 -14.75 -13.39
C GLY A 696 -22.54 -14.48 -11.93
N GLY A 697 -23.09 -13.42 -11.34
CA GLY A 697 -23.08 -13.16 -9.89
C GLY A 697 -21.70 -13.02 -9.20
N ASN A 698 -20.59 -13.12 -9.95
CA ASN A 698 -19.23 -13.23 -9.40
C ASN A 698 -18.29 -12.10 -9.86
N ASN A 699 -18.73 -11.23 -10.77
CA ASN A 699 -17.98 -10.05 -11.22
C ASN A 699 -18.77 -8.78 -10.91
N MET A 700 -18.58 -8.25 -9.70
CA MET A 700 -18.76 -6.84 -9.33
C MET A 700 -19.85 -6.03 -10.05
N GLU A 701 -21.12 -6.30 -9.76
CA GLU A 701 -22.04 -5.17 -9.61
C GLU A 701 -21.56 -4.40 -8.37
N VAL A 702 -21.00 -3.21 -8.57
CA VAL A 702 -20.95 -2.25 -7.47
C VAL A 702 -22.40 -2.09 -7.03
N SER A 703 -22.69 -2.16 -5.73
CA SER A 703 -23.97 -1.66 -5.21
C SER A 703 -23.93 -0.12 -5.37
N SER A 704 -24.07 0.28 -6.62
CA SER A 704 -23.86 1.58 -7.27
C SER A 704 -24.88 2.60 -6.77
N SER A 705 -26.06 2.11 -6.42
CA SER A 705 -27.14 2.88 -5.79
C SER A 705 -26.72 3.59 -4.49
N ASN A 706 -25.77 3.04 -3.72
CA ASN A 706 -25.33 3.63 -2.45
C ASN A 706 -24.17 4.64 -2.60
N ARG A 707 -23.51 4.70 -3.76
CA ARG A 707 -22.31 5.54 -3.97
C ARG A 707 -22.49 6.68 -4.96
N GLY A 708 -23.65 6.81 -5.59
CA GLY A 708 -23.87 7.83 -6.63
C GLY A 708 -23.10 7.56 -7.93
N LEU A 709 -22.71 6.30 -8.15
CA LEU A 709 -22.10 5.84 -9.40
C LEU A 709 -23.18 5.30 -10.33
N ASP A 710 -22.90 5.30 -11.64
CA ASP A 710 -23.78 4.73 -12.66
C ASP A 710 -24.10 3.25 -12.31
N PRO A 711 -25.39 2.83 -12.33
CA PRO A 711 -25.78 1.45 -12.04
C PRO A 711 -25.05 0.40 -12.88
N GLU A 712 -24.64 0.74 -14.10
CA GLU A 712 -23.92 -0.15 -15.02
C GLU A 712 -22.39 -0.01 -14.94
N SER A 713 -21.88 0.68 -13.91
CA SER A 713 -20.44 0.83 -13.72
C SER A 713 -19.78 -0.45 -13.20
N ILE A 714 -18.62 -0.77 -13.79
CA ILE A 714 -17.76 -1.86 -13.32
C ILE A 714 -16.51 -1.30 -12.67
N VAL A 715 -15.97 -2.04 -11.71
CA VAL A 715 -14.69 -1.72 -11.08
C VAL A 715 -13.69 -2.76 -11.52
N ALA A 716 -12.57 -2.27 -12.04
CA ALA A 716 -11.47 -3.09 -12.48
C ALA A 716 -10.17 -2.66 -11.80
N VAL A 717 -9.25 -3.61 -11.71
CA VAL A 717 -7.85 -3.31 -11.42
C VAL A 717 -7.12 -3.23 -12.74
N SER A 718 -6.40 -2.15 -12.97
CA SER A 718 -5.63 -1.93 -14.20
C SER A 718 -4.14 -1.78 -13.88
N TYR A 719 -3.29 -1.92 -14.90
CA TYR A 719 -1.84 -1.83 -14.72
C TYR A 719 -1.15 -1.05 -15.84
N SER A 720 0.01 -0.44 -15.54
CA SER A 720 0.84 0.26 -16.53
C SER A 720 2.18 -0.47 -16.73
N PRO A 721 2.44 -1.06 -17.92
CA PRO A 721 3.70 -1.76 -18.20
C PRO A 721 4.94 -0.89 -17.98
N LEU A 722 4.88 0.37 -18.43
CA LEU A 722 5.97 1.32 -18.28
C LEU A 722 6.24 1.68 -16.82
N ALA A 723 5.20 1.91 -16.02
CA ALA A 723 5.37 2.24 -14.60
C ALA A 723 5.92 1.05 -13.79
N ILE A 724 5.47 -0.18 -14.09
CA ILE A 724 6.00 -1.41 -13.48
C ILE A 724 7.50 -1.55 -13.78
N LEU A 725 7.90 -1.36 -15.04
CA LEU A 725 9.31 -1.43 -15.46
C LEU A 725 10.17 -0.38 -14.75
N ILE A 726 9.71 0.88 -14.71
CA ILE A 726 10.43 1.96 -14.00
C ILE A 726 10.55 1.61 -12.51
N THR A 727 9.49 1.11 -11.88
CA THR A 727 9.50 0.69 -10.48
C THR A 727 10.51 -0.44 -10.24
N LEU A 728 10.59 -1.43 -11.13
CA LEU A 728 11.57 -2.51 -11.07
C LEU A 728 13.00 -1.98 -11.16
N VAL A 729 13.30 -1.10 -12.13
CA VAL A 729 14.64 -0.53 -12.32
C VAL A 729 15.05 0.30 -11.11
N VAL A 730 14.18 1.19 -10.63
CA VAL A 730 14.46 2.01 -9.44
C VAL A 730 14.65 1.11 -8.21
N GLY A 731 13.79 0.12 -8.00
CA GLY A 731 13.92 -0.83 -6.90
C GLY A 731 15.24 -1.63 -6.95
N ALA A 732 15.61 -2.14 -8.12
CA ALA A 732 16.83 -2.92 -8.32
C ALA A 732 18.11 -2.10 -8.10
N THR A 733 18.11 -0.82 -8.49
CA THR A 733 19.25 0.08 -8.26
C THR A 733 19.41 0.47 -6.79
N LEU A 734 18.32 0.56 -6.03
CA LEU A 734 18.35 0.89 -4.60
C LEU A 734 18.74 -0.29 -3.72
N ALA A 735 18.36 -1.52 -4.09
CA ALA A 735 18.63 -2.74 -3.33
C ALA A 735 20.09 -2.92 -2.85
N PRO A 736 21.15 -2.67 -3.64
CA PRO A 736 22.54 -2.84 -3.20
C PRO A 736 23.05 -1.73 -2.24
N VAL A 737 22.35 -0.60 -2.08
CA VAL A 737 22.88 0.58 -1.38
C VAL A 737 23.34 0.29 0.07
N PRO A 738 22.56 -0.36 0.95
CA PRO A 738 23.00 -0.69 2.31
C PRO A 738 24.18 -1.64 2.36
N ILE A 739 24.25 -2.61 1.43
CA ILE A 739 25.41 -3.51 1.31
C ILE A 739 26.65 -2.66 1.02
N LEU A 740 26.61 -1.79 0.01
CA LEU A 740 27.73 -0.91 -0.35
C LEU A 740 28.16 -0.02 0.83
N VAL A 741 27.20 0.57 1.56
CA VAL A 741 27.47 1.37 2.77
C VAL A 741 28.06 0.52 3.91
N SER A 742 27.70 -0.75 4.02
CA SER A 742 28.17 -1.65 5.08
C SER A 742 29.55 -2.28 4.80
N LEU A 743 30.09 -2.16 3.57
CA LEU A 743 31.44 -2.60 3.23
C LEU A 743 32.53 -1.71 3.84
N TYR A 744 32.18 -0.49 4.26
CA TYR A 744 33.09 0.41 4.97
C TYR A 744 33.56 -0.21 6.29
N ARG A 745 34.85 -0.02 6.59
CA ARG A 745 35.47 -0.43 7.87
C ARG A 745 35.30 0.67 8.91
N LEU A 746 35.06 0.28 10.16
CA LEU A 746 35.08 1.21 11.29
C LEU A 746 36.54 1.53 11.65
N PRO A 747 36.89 2.81 11.89
CA PRO A 747 38.27 3.23 12.12
C PRO A 747 38.79 3.03 13.56
N GLY A 748 37.96 2.55 14.48
CA GLY A 748 38.26 2.48 15.91
C GLY A 748 38.15 1.06 16.47
N ASP A 749 38.52 0.92 17.73
CA ASP A 749 38.67 -0.38 18.42
C ASP A 749 37.61 -0.56 19.52
N MET A 750 36.47 0.12 19.42
CA MET A 750 35.37 -0.06 20.37
C MET A 750 34.78 -1.47 20.29
N VAL A 751 34.26 -2.00 21.39
CA VAL A 751 33.38 -3.19 21.38
C VAL A 751 32.20 -3.00 20.43
N ALA A 752 31.81 -4.07 19.75
CA ALA A 752 30.72 -4.05 18.78
C ALA A 752 29.37 -4.21 19.48
N GLY A 753 28.38 -3.36 19.20
CA GLY A 753 27.04 -3.46 19.80
C GLY A 753 26.48 -2.15 20.35
N GLY A 754 26.58 -1.05 19.61
CA GLY A 754 26.09 0.27 20.00
C GLY A 754 24.58 0.39 20.23
N CYS A 755 23.80 -0.61 19.84
CA CYS A 755 22.38 -0.70 20.18
C CYS A 755 22.09 -1.70 21.33
N ASN A 756 23.05 -2.51 21.78
CA ASN A 756 22.80 -3.58 22.74
C ASN A 756 23.00 -3.06 24.18
N SER A 757 21.96 -3.15 25.02
CA SER A 757 22.00 -2.61 26.38
C SER A 757 23.07 -3.25 27.27
N LEU A 758 23.35 -4.56 27.13
CA LEU A 758 24.39 -5.25 27.90
C LEU A 758 25.79 -4.79 27.49
N VAL A 759 26.04 -4.62 26.17
CA VAL A 759 27.31 -4.10 25.66
C VAL A 759 27.55 -2.66 26.12
N LEU A 760 26.53 -1.81 26.01
CA LEU A 760 26.63 -0.42 26.46
C LEU A 760 26.89 -0.34 27.96
N SER A 761 26.21 -1.17 28.75
CA SER A 761 26.39 -1.25 30.19
C SER A 761 27.79 -1.72 30.61
N ALA A 762 28.28 -2.80 29.98
CA ALA A 762 29.61 -3.35 30.25
C ALA A 762 30.73 -2.35 29.98
N ALA A 763 30.54 -1.45 29.00
CA ALA A 763 31.49 -0.40 28.66
C ALA A 763 31.49 0.81 29.62
N CYS A 764 30.62 0.85 30.63
CA CYS A 764 30.39 2.01 31.50
C CYS A 764 30.85 1.82 32.96
N HIS A 765 31.59 0.77 33.28
CA HIS A 765 32.16 0.57 34.62
C HIS A 765 33.39 1.48 34.80
N ALA A 766 33.20 2.72 35.21
CA ALA A 766 34.29 3.71 35.22
C ALA A 766 35.20 3.58 36.45
N PHE A 767 36.47 3.94 36.29
CA PHE A 767 37.39 4.15 37.41
C PHE A 767 37.20 5.55 38.01
N LEU A 768 37.14 5.64 39.33
CA LEU A 768 37.16 6.89 40.07
C LEU A 768 38.40 6.96 40.98
N PRO A 769 39.24 8.00 40.87
CA PRO A 769 40.29 8.23 41.85
C PRO A 769 39.65 8.60 43.19
N VAL A 770 39.93 7.82 44.23
CA VAL A 770 39.52 8.15 45.60
C VAL A 770 40.30 9.40 46.03
N PRO A 771 39.65 10.45 46.57
CA PRO A 771 40.38 11.52 47.21
C PRO A 771 41.07 10.94 48.45
N THR A 772 42.38 10.77 48.39
CA THR A 772 43.20 10.45 49.56
C THR A 772 43.06 11.61 50.53
N THR A 773 42.33 11.41 51.62
CA THR A 773 42.57 12.17 52.84
C THR A 773 43.97 11.82 53.32
N ASP A 774 44.87 12.78 53.12
CA ASP A 774 46.21 12.94 53.68
C ASP A 774 47.15 11.73 53.66
N GLU A 775 48.14 11.83 52.77
CA GLU A 775 49.43 11.15 52.89
C GLU A 775 50.05 11.43 54.26
N ALA A 776 50.05 10.43 55.16
CA ALA A 776 51.04 10.35 56.22
C ALA A 776 51.20 8.91 56.72
N SER A 777 52.38 8.34 56.46
CA SER A 777 52.99 7.17 57.13
C SER A 777 52.19 5.85 57.05
N ILE A 778 52.74 4.77 56.51
CA ILE A 778 53.77 3.98 57.18
C ILE A 778 54.63 3.26 56.14
N SER A 779 55.93 3.40 56.34
CA SER A 779 57.05 2.74 55.68
C SER A 779 57.06 1.23 55.88
N GLU A 780 57.71 0.56 54.92
CA GLU A 780 58.48 -0.69 55.01
C GLU A 780 58.58 -1.37 56.40
N GLU A 781 58.03 -2.59 56.49
CA GLU A 781 58.49 -3.80 57.20
C GLU A 781 57.31 -4.80 57.08
N ALA A 782 57.45 -6.06 56.64
CA ALA A 782 58.40 -7.03 57.12
C ALA A 782 58.59 -8.18 56.10
N SER A 783 59.83 -8.63 56.04
CA SER A 783 60.28 -9.94 55.58
C SER A 783 59.91 -11.06 56.56
N GLY A 784 59.40 -12.18 56.02
CA GLY A 784 59.64 -13.54 56.50
C GLY A 784 58.76 -14.09 57.63
N VAL A 785 57.94 -15.12 57.32
CA VAL A 785 57.78 -16.36 58.11
C VAL A 785 57.40 -17.51 57.15
N ASP A 786 58.02 -18.66 57.40
CA ASP A 786 57.98 -19.95 56.70
C ASP A 786 56.64 -20.70 56.67
N GLU A 787 56.59 -21.67 55.76
CA GLU A 787 55.60 -22.75 55.62
C GLU A 787 55.45 -23.67 56.86
N ALA A 788 54.28 -24.31 56.89
CA ALA A 788 53.90 -25.55 57.60
C ALA A 788 53.24 -25.42 58.98
N SER A 789 51.90 -25.53 59.00
CA SER A 789 51.24 -26.60 59.77
C SER A 789 49.73 -26.70 59.49
N VAL A 790 49.36 -27.90 59.04
CA VAL A 790 48.16 -28.65 59.44
C VAL A 790 46.80 -28.20 58.89
N ALA A 791 46.40 -28.95 57.87
CA ALA A 791 45.02 -29.22 57.49
C ALA A 791 44.24 -29.89 58.62
N ASP A 792 43.02 -29.43 58.88
CA ASP A 792 41.77 -30.19 58.92
C ASP A 792 40.73 -29.40 59.72
N GLU A 793 39.87 -28.63 59.04
CA GLU A 793 38.49 -28.34 59.45
C GLU A 793 37.76 -27.50 58.38
N VAL A 794 37.58 -28.03 57.17
CA VAL A 794 36.61 -27.48 56.21
C VAL A 794 35.88 -28.61 55.49
N TYR A 795 35.09 -29.35 56.26
CA TYR A 795 33.96 -30.16 55.77
C TYR A 795 32.76 -29.84 56.66
N SER A 796 32.17 -28.65 56.49
CA SER A 796 30.92 -28.23 57.18
C SER A 796 30.33 -26.89 56.67
N ALA A 797 31.10 -26.04 55.98
CA ALA A 797 30.65 -24.68 55.64
C ALA A 797 29.73 -24.59 54.38
N ASP A 798 29.58 -25.64 53.58
CA ASP A 798 28.81 -25.60 52.33
C ASP A 798 27.29 -25.77 52.51
N GLU A 799 26.81 -26.28 53.65
CA GLU A 799 25.35 -26.42 53.90
C GLU A 799 24.73 -25.20 54.61
N ALA A 800 25.53 -24.33 55.22
CA ALA A 800 25.03 -23.15 55.95
C ALA A 800 24.77 -21.94 55.02
N LEU A 801 25.57 -21.77 53.96
CA LEU A 801 25.39 -20.68 52.99
C LEU A 801 24.21 -20.93 52.04
N LEU A 802 23.95 -22.20 51.70
CA LEU A 802 22.81 -22.63 50.88
C LEU A 802 21.46 -22.50 51.61
N ASN A 803 21.44 -22.61 52.94
CA ASN A 803 20.22 -22.43 53.73
C ASN A 803 19.91 -20.96 54.08
N SER A 804 20.91 -20.07 54.15
CA SER A 804 20.68 -18.62 54.30
C SER A 804 20.02 -18.02 53.05
N VAL A 805 20.37 -18.51 51.85
CA VAL A 805 19.77 -18.04 50.59
C VAL A 805 18.36 -18.61 50.35
N ARG A 806 18.04 -19.80 50.89
CA ARG A 806 16.67 -20.35 50.87
C ARG A 806 15.73 -19.69 51.88
N GLY A 807 16.25 -19.15 53.00
CA GLY A 807 15.46 -18.43 54.01
C GLY A 807 14.98 -17.05 53.57
N SER A 808 15.73 -16.35 52.70
CA SER A 808 15.36 -15.01 52.21
C SER A 808 14.39 -15.01 51.03
N GLN A 809 13.98 -16.17 50.51
CA GLN A 809 12.95 -16.30 49.47
C GLN A 809 11.53 -16.51 50.02
N HIS A 810 11.34 -16.65 51.34
CA HIS A 810 10.02 -16.95 51.92
C HIS A 810 9.39 -15.82 52.76
N ARG A 811 9.99 -14.62 52.81
CA ARG A 811 9.47 -13.50 53.61
C ARG A 811 9.30 -12.22 52.80
N LEU A 812 8.52 -12.27 51.71
CA LEU A 812 7.97 -11.07 51.05
C LEU A 812 6.59 -11.36 50.41
N THR A 813 5.72 -12.06 51.13
CA THR A 813 4.27 -12.03 50.88
C THR A 813 3.50 -12.29 52.18
N SER A 814 3.19 -11.23 52.94
CA SER A 814 1.95 -11.13 53.75
C SER A 814 1.90 -9.80 54.53
N THR A 815 0.96 -8.94 54.14
CA THR A 815 0.04 -8.13 54.97
C THR A 815 0.56 -7.22 56.12
N SER A 816 0.28 -5.92 55.93
CA SER A 816 -0.27 -4.92 56.86
C SER A 816 -0.18 -5.10 58.38
N SER A 817 0.20 -3.99 59.03
CA SER A 817 -0.29 -3.36 60.27
C SER A 817 0.73 -3.20 61.41
N SER A 818 0.95 -1.92 61.76
CA SER A 818 1.16 -1.31 63.09
C SER A 818 2.30 -1.76 64.02
N ASP A 819 2.95 -0.70 64.52
CA ASP A 819 3.54 -0.47 65.84
C ASP A 819 4.99 -0.88 66.15
N ASN A 820 5.57 0.03 66.94
CA ASN A 820 6.93 0.14 67.46
C ASN A 820 7.39 -1.14 68.17
N ASP A 821 8.70 -1.38 68.18
CA ASP A 821 9.48 -1.52 69.43
C ASP A 821 10.98 -1.55 69.13
N GLU A 822 11.72 -0.83 69.97
CA GLU A 822 13.18 -0.78 70.04
C GLU A 822 13.73 -2.11 70.60
N GLU A 823 14.79 -2.67 70.00
CA GLU A 823 15.62 -3.66 70.69
C GLU A 823 17.09 -3.58 70.23
N GLU A 824 17.97 -3.23 71.18
CA GLU A 824 19.43 -3.18 71.09
C GLU A 824 20.05 -4.60 71.04
N GLN A 825 21.01 -4.84 70.14
CA GLN A 825 22.01 -5.93 70.24
C GLN A 825 23.37 -5.53 69.57
N PRO A 826 24.50 -6.16 69.97
CA PRO A 826 25.80 -5.51 70.25
C PRO A 826 26.80 -5.43 69.06
N PRO A 827 27.94 -4.71 69.17
CA PRO A 827 28.72 -4.30 68.01
C PRO A 827 29.68 -5.39 67.53
N GLY A 828 29.49 -5.85 66.30
CA GLY A 828 30.49 -6.59 65.52
C GLY A 828 31.14 -5.65 64.51
N GLN A 829 32.48 -5.64 64.47
CA GLN A 829 33.30 -4.82 63.58
C GLN A 829 32.98 -5.07 62.10
N GLY A 830 32.17 -4.19 61.51
CA GLY A 830 32.07 -3.99 60.07
C GLY A 830 32.57 -2.59 59.74
N THR A 831 33.51 -2.47 58.82
CA THR A 831 33.97 -1.19 58.27
C THR A 831 32.78 -0.48 57.62
N HIS A 832 32.15 0.44 58.36
CA HIS A 832 31.09 1.32 57.85
C HIS A 832 31.71 2.28 56.82
N ARG A 833 31.40 2.05 55.54
CA ARG A 833 31.53 3.08 54.50
C ARG A 833 30.49 4.17 54.84
N SER A 834 30.92 5.41 55.02
CA SER A 834 30.02 6.48 55.45
C SER A 834 29.04 6.87 54.32
N ASP A 835 27.80 7.24 54.63
CA ASP A 835 26.84 7.73 53.62
C ASP A 835 27.37 8.94 52.83
N ALA A 836 28.31 9.70 53.41
CA ALA A 836 29.00 10.82 52.78
C ALA A 836 29.98 10.39 51.67
N ASP A 837 30.60 9.22 51.79
CA ASP A 837 31.51 8.68 50.76
C ASP A 837 30.73 8.21 49.52
N ASP A 838 29.54 7.63 49.71
CA ASP A 838 28.69 7.15 48.62
C ASP A 838 28.09 8.31 47.81
N ASP A 839 27.73 9.42 48.46
CA ASP A 839 27.25 10.64 47.78
C ASP A 839 28.37 11.33 46.99
N GLY A 840 29.61 11.33 47.52
CA GLY A 840 30.79 11.81 46.82
C GLY A 840 31.08 11.02 45.53
N ILE A 841 31.00 9.69 45.59
CA ILE A 841 31.17 8.78 44.45
C ILE A 841 30.09 9.04 43.39
N LYS A 842 28.81 9.11 43.79
CA LYS A 842 27.69 9.41 42.87
C LYS A 842 27.90 10.74 42.15
N LYS A 843 28.33 11.77 42.87
CA LYS A 843 28.59 13.10 42.29
C LYS A 843 29.76 13.07 41.29
N ALA A 844 30.80 12.28 41.56
CA ALA A 844 31.91 12.09 40.63
C ALA A 844 31.48 11.36 39.35
N LEU A 845 30.65 10.31 39.46
CA LEU A 845 30.07 9.60 38.31
C LEU A 845 29.18 10.51 37.45
N VAL A 846 28.35 11.34 38.07
CA VAL A 846 27.53 12.33 37.35
C VAL A 846 28.42 13.34 36.61
N THR A 847 29.47 13.83 37.28
CA THR A 847 30.44 14.76 36.67
C THR A 847 31.16 14.12 35.48
N LEU A 848 31.53 12.84 35.59
CA LEU A 848 32.12 12.06 34.51
C LEU A 848 31.16 11.97 33.31
N ALA A 849 29.91 11.57 33.53
CA ALA A 849 28.90 11.43 32.48
C ALA A 849 28.62 12.77 31.75
N GLN A 850 28.77 13.90 32.44
CA GLN A 850 28.59 15.25 31.91
C GLN A 850 29.84 15.81 31.19
N SER A 851 30.94 15.08 31.14
CA SER A 851 32.23 15.51 30.56
C SER A 851 32.41 15.07 29.09
N LYS A 852 33.59 15.36 28.51
CA LYS A 852 33.99 14.76 27.22
C LYS A 852 34.69 13.45 27.50
N LEU A 853 34.18 12.37 26.91
CA LEU A 853 34.60 11.01 27.18
C LEU A 853 35.32 10.39 25.99
N ARG A 854 36.28 9.51 26.29
CA ARG A 854 36.90 8.58 25.34
C ARG A 854 36.86 7.18 25.94
N TRP A 855 36.58 6.17 25.11
CA TRP A 855 36.60 4.78 25.55
C TRP A 855 37.98 4.16 25.27
N GLY A 856 38.52 3.45 26.25
CA GLY A 856 39.81 2.76 26.16
C GLY A 856 40.28 2.26 27.51
N VAL A 857 41.59 2.12 27.65
CA VAL A 857 42.24 1.56 28.85
C VAL A 857 42.18 2.57 29.99
N VAL A 858 41.69 2.10 31.13
CA VAL A 858 41.62 2.82 32.41
C VAL A 858 42.20 1.95 33.53
N PRO A 859 42.59 2.55 34.68
CA PRO A 859 42.95 1.78 35.86
C PRO A 859 41.80 0.86 36.30
N LEU A 860 42.12 -0.25 36.94
CA LEU A 860 41.13 -1.22 37.40
C LEU A 860 40.22 -0.58 38.48
N PRO A 861 38.89 -0.59 38.32
CA PRO A 861 37.95 -0.14 39.35
C PRO A 861 38.15 -0.90 40.66
N GLN A 862 38.01 -0.20 41.79
CA GLN A 862 38.28 -0.77 43.12
C GLN A 862 37.43 -2.01 43.43
N GLU A 863 36.22 -2.09 42.86
CA GLU A 863 35.31 -3.23 42.98
C GLU A 863 35.85 -4.50 42.29
N LEU A 864 36.64 -4.34 41.23
CA LEU A 864 37.24 -5.44 40.47
C LEU A 864 38.66 -5.79 40.97
N CYS A 865 39.30 -4.90 41.73
CA CYS A 865 40.60 -5.17 42.33
C CYS A 865 40.61 -6.41 43.24
N TYR A 866 39.52 -6.67 43.94
CA TYR A 866 39.38 -7.87 44.79
C TYR A 866 39.33 -9.15 43.92
N ALA A 867 38.51 -9.16 42.87
CA ALA A 867 38.40 -10.29 41.95
C ALA A 867 39.71 -10.55 41.17
N ALA A 868 40.42 -9.50 40.76
CA ALA A 868 41.73 -9.63 40.13
C ALA A 868 42.80 -10.23 41.07
N ARG A 869 42.77 -9.87 42.37
CA ARG A 869 43.66 -10.44 43.39
C ARG A 869 43.36 -11.91 43.67
N GLU A 870 42.08 -12.29 43.82
CA GLU A 870 41.69 -13.69 44.04
C GLU A 870 42.05 -14.60 42.87
N THR A 871 41.98 -14.09 41.65
CA THR A 871 42.33 -14.85 40.43
C THR A 871 43.83 -14.83 40.10
N GLY A 872 44.61 -13.98 40.78
CA GLY A 872 46.05 -13.82 40.53
C GLY A 872 46.38 -13.24 39.15
N GLN A 873 45.43 -12.55 38.49
CA GLN A 873 45.58 -12.03 37.14
C GLN A 873 45.87 -10.52 37.16
N GLU A 874 47.01 -10.09 36.62
CA GLU A 874 47.24 -8.68 36.28
C GLU A 874 46.38 -8.30 35.07
N ALA A 875 45.31 -7.54 35.31
CA ALA A 875 44.38 -7.11 34.28
C ALA A 875 44.09 -5.61 34.39
N LEU A 876 43.96 -4.96 33.24
CA LEU A 876 43.48 -3.58 33.12
C LEU A 876 41.97 -3.56 32.88
N HIS A 877 41.36 -2.37 32.81
CA HIS A 877 39.93 -2.24 32.55
C HIS A 877 39.65 -1.40 31.30
N LEU A 878 38.55 -1.70 30.59
CA LEU A 878 38.10 -0.94 29.43
C LEU A 878 36.81 -0.21 29.74
N SER A 879 36.86 1.13 29.74
CA SER A 879 35.70 1.95 30.08
C SER A 879 35.78 3.35 29.48
N PHE A 880 34.72 4.14 29.66
CA PHE A 880 34.72 5.56 29.35
C PHE A 880 35.52 6.35 30.40
N ALA A 881 36.39 7.24 29.91
CA ALA A 881 37.30 8.04 30.71
C ALA A 881 37.33 9.51 30.27
N THR A 882 37.71 10.39 31.19
CA THR A 882 38.11 11.76 30.87
C THR A 882 39.55 11.80 30.40
N GLU A 883 40.02 12.97 29.99
CA GLU A 883 41.42 13.18 29.60
C GLU A 883 42.42 12.88 30.73
N GLU A 884 41.97 12.98 31.99
CA GLU A 884 42.80 12.76 33.19
C GLU A 884 42.96 11.27 33.54
N THR A 885 41.92 10.45 33.30
CA THR A 885 41.91 9.03 33.68
C THR A 885 42.18 8.08 32.52
N TYR A 886 42.21 8.59 31.29
CA TYR A 886 42.49 7.81 30.09
C TYR A 886 43.98 7.46 29.98
N ILE A 887 44.29 6.16 29.88
CA ILE A 887 45.67 5.69 29.73
C ILE A 887 46.05 5.59 28.25
N SER A 888 45.38 4.71 27.51
CA SER A 888 45.74 4.37 26.13
C SER A 888 44.59 3.67 25.38
N PRO A 889 44.70 3.49 24.05
CA PRO A 889 43.83 2.58 23.31
C PRO A 889 44.08 1.11 23.71
N PRO A 890 43.09 0.21 23.58
CA PRO A 890 43.26 -1.19 23.95
C PRO A 890 44.31 -1.88 23.08
N VAL A 891 45.16 -2.69 23.70
CA VAL A 891 46.28 -3.39 23.07
C VAL A 891 45.91 -4.85 22.86
N ALA A 892 46.16 -5.37 21.66
CA ALA A 892 45.85 -6.77 21.34
C ALA A 892 46.69 -7.74 22.20
N GLY A 893 46.04 -8.73 22.80
CA GLY A 893 46.68 -9.75 23.64
C GLY A 893 46.75 -9.40 25.13
N GLU A 894 46.60 -8.13 25.52
CA GLU A 894 46.52 -7.74 26.93
C GLU A 894 45.23 -8.22 27.59
N LEU A 895 45.30 -8.55 28.88
CA LEU A 895 44.18 -9.02 29.67
C LEU A 895 43.38 -7.83 30.22
N TYR A 896 42.08 -7.83 29.94
CA TYR A 896 41.15 -6.86 30.51
C TYR A 896 40.01 -7.57 31.24
N MET A 897 39.63 -7.02 32.40
CA MET A 897 38.55 -7.53 33.25
C MET A 897 37.44 -6.49 33.28
#